data_AF-A0A482VFX5-F1
#
_entry.id   AF-A0A482VFX5-F1
#
_cell.length_a   1.000
_cell.length_b   1.000
_cell.length_c   1.000
_cell.angle_alpha   90.00
_cell.angle_beta   90.00
_cell.angle_gamma   90.00
#
_symmetry.space_group_name_H-M   'P 1'
#
loop_
_entity.id
_entity.type
_entity.pdbx_description
1 polymer ?
#
loop_
_entity_poly.entity_id
_entity_poly.type
_entity_poly.pdbx_seq_one_letter_code
_entity_poly.pdbx_strand_id
1 'polypeptide(L)'
;MDFPNDSKRNLINEEPTPLRDSLLGLTALNQGTVLLDYGLVIVRRGYKDLTTVRLLSGGVAGRDLSHATLVGKGMLTAAILGEEAAPSSRQILRTIKELNEGENCGILVIAQANSELFNFGLAVERANANCQTRVKLLPIHDSETNNATKKRNSCGFIMLTKILGAMAESGAFYNDIWQCYKDIIESIITVPLNYLDEETGPRRHKSICLSTDFDTNVRHVIDKKFQSKIGLHPSIPMVALINTSKSMERLDELVLVKQVLNRLRQLGVCIVRMYLGNFVATAPGSASLTVMKIYDSKIIDYLDAPCEAPGWQRVLQFLPEVTARNEIPGLLTNQGKQRVLMKGPKLSEDQSNVLVRSVQFACDALISCEKQLNIIDAEKSEGNVGTRLKKVAQHVNNRLNNRRLPIHCPYAFLKKLSVIAETAIGGTMGSIYGILFESAANVFGEAASSEPITPSTWAKALTAATEAIKENCNDEMQLKTMYHPIKACEVMVNKEMEKDSHFIECYGLGITQAEEAAQQTRLSFYKYADAGAHADVLRKSFKSRSAEMIENKVRLFTKTALDLKAPLDQAFRDILLELLEQEVDVSVLREFVDFSVLSCRKELSNPTMPVVLLSDIFDALTLDVCQEMFLYVENNVEVWKENLFFSCCKNNLLRLCNDLLRRLSRSTATVFCGRILLFLAKFFPFSERSGLNIVSEFNLENTTEYGTDSSHDNVGDIEGGDKKNTVIDFTFYCKFWSLQDFFRNPNQLYSKVQWKLFCTYATSVLNTFHGLKLEHIENNGNYCDEIKNKMYFSKYLTSQKLLDLQLYDVNFRRAVLLQFLILFQYLSSSVKFKSDSFELKTDQKEWVQASTDKVYNLLRETPPDGKRFAEIASNILSREEYWNAWKNDGCPELKKSVISLESPEKRKSEERPLLGDMIKEASSQGRYYMGSLELTKLWNLCPDNLEACKGRDRDFLPTLEDYFSDAIAQMESSTSIKDEDNLLKDGNYGWRALRLLAKRSPHFFTYSTVIMNPLSSYLEMMVKKIAHDKPGRTQESSQESQQADAEEENLFKDTQVDEGTEDMKPSEAEEFMDDKNTRIEHKITPSQLQLFSEKIGPSWKKLASKLGFKPDEIQYFTQENTKEIDQAKNMLQLWFDDDEDATLDNFVYILEGLEMEEAAELVKNEINSMDT
;
A
#
# COMPACT_ATOMS: atom_id res chain seq x y z
N MET A 1 34.58 -6.52 2.55
CA MET A 1 34.60 -5.98 3.92
C MET A 1 33.41 -5.06 4.02
N ASP A 2 32.26 -5.61 4.39
CA ASP A 2 31.00 -4.86 4.47
C ASP A 2 30.89 -4.34 5.92
N PHE A 3 31.03 -3.02 6.10
CA PHE A 3 30.75 -2.38 7.37
C PHE A 3 29.23 -2.43 7.60
N PRO A 4 28.75 -2.96 8.75
CA PRO A 4 27.34 -2.92 9.09
C PRO A 4 26.89 -1.47 9.23
N ASN A 5 25.66 -1.18 8.82
CA ASN A 5 24.93 0.06 9.14
C ASN A 5 24.73 0.10 10.65
N ASP A 6 25.80 0.44 11.35
CA ASP A 6 25.82 0.72 12.75
C ASP A 6 24.92 1.93 12.99
N SER A 7 23.90 1.68 13.82
CA SER A 7 23.59 2.54 14.95
C SER A 7 24.60 3.67 15.12
N LYS A 8 24.13 4.93 15.04
CA LYS A 8 24.95 6.14 15.14
C LYS A 8 26.14 5.94 16.09
N ARG A 9 27.33 5.73 15.54
CA ARG A 9 28.58 5.59 16.30
C ARG A 9 28.90 6.95 16.92
N ASN A 10 28.40 7.19 18.12
CA ASN A 10 28.75 8.37 18.89
C ASN A 10 30.00 8.04 19.72
N LEU A 11 30.99 8.93 19.70
CA LEU A 11 32.11 8.86 20.64
C LEU A 11 31.62 9.44 21.98
N ILE A 12 31.34 8.57 22.95
CA ILE A 12 30.92 8.94 24.31
C ILE A 12 31.70 8.10 25.33
N ASN A 13 32.05 8.69 26.46
CA ASN A 13 32.77 7.99 27.53
C ASN A 13 31.79 7.15 28.38
N GLU A 14 30.79 7.80 29.01
CA GLU A 14 29.76 7.17 29.86
C GLU A 14 28.39 7.89 29.69
N GLU A 15 27.26 7.17 29.68
CA GLU A 15 25.91 7.77 29.83
C GLU A 15 25.67 8.06 31.34
N PRO A 16 25.34 9.29 31.75
CA PRO A 16 24.47 10.24 31.06
C PRO A 16 25.10 11.61 30.69
N THR A 17 26.42 11.81 30.68
CA THR A 17 27.02 13.17 30.58
C THR A 17 27.79 13.52 29.29
N PRO A 18 27.40 13.10 28.07
CA PRO A 18 28.13 13.48 26.86
C PRO A 18 28.15 15.00 26.63
N LEU A 19 27.14 15.72 27.12
CA LEU A 19 27.02 17.16 26.94
C LEU A 19 27.97 17.97 27.84
N ARG A 20 28.13 17.55 29.10
CA ARG A 20 29.10 18.15 30.03
C ARG A 20 30.54 17.94 29.53
N ASP A 21 30.85 16.72 29.09
CA ASP A 21 32.16 16.39 28.50
C ASP A 21 32.43 17.24 27.24
N SER A 22 31.42 17.43 26.39
CA SER A 22 31.54 18.27 25.19
C SER A 22 31.75 19.75 25.54
N LEU A 23 31.12 20.27 26.61
CA LEU A 23 31.37 21.62 27.11
C LEU A 23 32.76 21.76 27.73
N LEU A 24 33.24 20.76 28.47
CA LEU A 24 34.61 20.73 28.97
C LEU A 24 35.61 20.73 27.81
N GLY A 25 35.36 19.93 26.76
CA GLY A 25 36.11 19.96 25.51
C GLY A 25 36.11 21.34 24.85
N LEU A 26 34.96 22.03 24.83
CA LEU A 26 34.85 23.40 24.33
C LEU A 26 35.70 24.39 25.15
N THR A 27 35.70 24.29 26.49
CA THR A 27 36.55 25.13 27.34
C THR A 27 38.04 24.81 27.22
N ALA A 28 38.39 23.56 26.89
CA ALA A 28 39.76 23.17 26.60
C ALA A 28 40.24 23.74 25.26
N LEU A 29 39.36 23.78 24.25
CA LEU A 29 39.64 24.39 22.94
C LEU A 29 39.68 25.93 23.00
N ASN A 30 38.81 26.55 23.79
CA ASN A 30 38.75 27.99 23.97
C ASN A 30 39.04 28.39 25.42
N GLN A 31 40.30 28.79 25.69
CA GLN A 31 40.73 29.24 27.02
C GLN A 31 40.03 30.51 27.52
N GLY A 32 39.29 31.21 26.64
CA GLY A 32 38.45 32.36 26.97
C GLY A 32 37.11 32.02 27.60
N THR A 33 36.77 30.74 27.79
CA THR A 33 35.51 30.30 28.42
C THR A 33 35.72 29.41 29.63
N VAL A 34 34.72 29.36 30.51
CA VAL A 34 34.70 28.57 31.75
C VAL A 34 33.32 27.93 31.91
N LEU A 35 33.28 26.67 32.34
CA LEU A 35 32.06 25.97 32.71
C LEU A 35 31.79 26.13 34.21
N LEU A 36 30.59 26.56 34.58
CA LEU A 36 30.18 26.66 35.99
C LEU A 36 29.82 25.28 36.56
N ASP A 37 30.00 25.09 37.86
CA ASP A 37 29.86 23.81 38.54
C ASP A 37 28.40 23.35 38.72
N TYR A 38 27.48 24.31 38.84
CA TYR A 38 26.08 24.09 39.19
C TYR A 38 25.13 23.81 38.00
N GLY A 39 25.66 23.64 36.80
CA GLY A 39 24.86 23.29 35.62
C GLY A 39 25.65 23.36 34.32
N LEU A 40 24.96 23.16 33.19
CA LEU A 40 25.53 23.27 31.85
C LEU A 40 25.58 24.73 31.40
N VAL A 41 26.31 25.54 32.16
CA VAL A 41 26.41 26.99 31.96
C VAL A 41 27.84 27.34 31.62
N ILE A 42 28.05 27.81 30.39
CA ILE A 42 29.35 28.29 29.95
C ILE A 42 29.36 29.82 29.97
N VAL A 43 30.42 30.39 30.54
CA VAL A 43 30.60 31.83 30.70
C VAL A 43 31.95 32.25 30.13
N ARG A 44 32.05 33.50 29.69
CA ARG A 44 33.32 34.12 29.30
C ARG A 44 34.24 34.24 30.52
N ARG A 45 35.51 33.85 30.41
CA ARG A 45 36.51 34.05 31.46
C ARG A 45 36.68 35.54 31.75
N GLY A 46 36.71 35.92 33.04
CA GLY A 46 36.77 37.32 33.46
C GLY A 46 35.44 38.08 33.39
N TYR A 47 34.29 37.37 33.30
CA TYR A 47 32.97 38.01 33.21
C TYR A 47 32.63 38.95 34.38
N LYS A 48 33.23 38.76 35.57
CA LYS A 48 33.01 39.61 36.75
C LYS A 48 33.62 41.01 36.61
N ASP A 49 34.70 41.14 35.84
CA ASP A 49 35.44 42.39 35.62
C ASP A 49 34.81 43.25 34.49
N LEU A 50 33.77 42.75 33.83
CA LEU A 50 33.11 43.44 32.72
C LEU A 50 32.19 44.55 33.24
N THR A 51 32.51 45.80 32.92
CA THR A 51 31.68 46.98 33.21
C THR A 51 30.62 47.26 32.13
N THR A 52 30.65 46.52 31.01
CA THR A 52 29.74 46.67 29.87
C THR A 52 28.44 45.87 30.04
N VAL A 53 27.50 46.02 29.09
CA VAL A 53 26.25 45.24 29.06
C VAL A 53 26.57 43.76 28.82
N ARG A 54 25.95 42.88 29.60
CA ARG A 54 26.19 41.42 29.52
C ARG A 54 25.09 40.75 28.70
N LEU A 55 25.47 39.84 27.82
CA LEU A 55 24.54 39.11 26.94
C LEU A 55 24.45 37.65 27.37
N LEU A 56 23.23 37.21 27.65
CA LEU A 56 22.90 35.84 28.03
C LEU A 56 22.02 35.22 26.97
N SER A 57 22.33 34.00 26.53
CA SER A 57 21.42 33.20 25.71
C SER A 57 21.38 31.76 26.23
N GLY A 58 20.58 30.91 25.60
CA GLY A 58 20.51 29.51 25.97
C GLY A 58 19.29 28.83 25.37
N GLY A 59 19.27 27.52 25.49
CA GLY A 59 18.25 26.70 24.87
C GLY A 59 18.47 25.22 25.09
N VAL A 60 17.70 24.41 24.38
CA VAL A 60 17.86 22.95 24.39
C VAL A 60 19.14 22.58 23.64
N ALA A 61 20.04 21.87 24.30
CA ALA A 61 21.31 21.48 23.71
C ALA A 61 21.16 20.48 22.57
N GLY A 62 20.28 19.48 22.68
CA GLY A 62 20.18 18.42 21.67
C GLY A 62 21.57 17.87 21.28
N ARG A 63 21.86 17.73 19.98
CA ARG A 63 23.20 17.39 19.45
C ARG A 63 24.08 18.62 19.13
N ASP A 64 23.72 19.78 19.64
CA ASP A 64 24.26 21.04 19.16
C ASP A 64 24.63 22.03 20.27
N LEU A 65 25.90 22.44 20.26
CA LEU A 65 26.46 23.38 21.22
C LEU A 65 26.32 24.84 20.77
N SER A 66 25.39 25.15 19.86
CA SER A 66 25.34 26.45 19.15
C SER A 66 25.35 27.66 20.08
N HIS A 67 24.55 27.70 21.15
CA HIS A 67 24.63 28.84 22.08
C HIS A 67 25.96 28.89 22.84
N ALA A 68 26.51 27.74 23.21
CA ALA A 68 27.77 27.64 23.95
C ALA A 68 28.98 28.05 23.11
N THR A 69 29.00 27.73 21.81
CA THR A 69 30.08 28.13 20.90
C THR A 69 30.08 29.63 20.59
N LEU A 70 28.98 30.34 20.86
CA LEU A 70 28.89 31.79 20.69
C LEU A 70 29.35 32.60 21.93
N VAL A 71 29.80 31.94 23.00
CA VAL A 71 30.35 32.61 24.18
C VAL A 71 31.80 33.03 23.95
N GLY A 72 32.08 34.31 24.13
CA GLY A 72 33.41 34.89 23.91
C GLY A 72 33.37 36.41 23.78
N LYS A 73 34.54 37.03 23.76
CA LYS A 73 34.69 38.48 23.53
C LYS A 73 34.05 38.88 22.19
N GLY A 74 33.20 39.91 22.20
CA GLY A 74 32.48 40.38 21.01
C GLY A 74 31.22 39.59 20.61
N MET A 75 30.77 38.61 21.42
CA MET A 75 29.47 37.93 21.29
C MET A 75 28.80 37.72 22.66
N LEU A 76 28.44 36.49 23.06
CA LEU A 76 27.72 36.23 24.31
C LEU A 76 28.68 36.27 25.50
N THR A 77 28.20 36.81 26.62
CA THR A 77 28.87 36.71 27.92
C THR A 77 28.66 35.34 28.55
N ALA A 78 27.47 34.75 28.37
CA ALA A 78 27.12 33.45 28.91
C ALA A 78 26.09 32.72 28.04
N ALA A 79 26.14 31.39 28.09
CA ALA A 79 25.13 30.52 27.50
C ALA A 79 24.72 29.41 28.48
N ILE A 80 23.41 29.17 28.57
CA ILE A 80 22.83 28.13 29.42
C ILE A 80 22.23 27.05 28.54
N LEU A 81 22.68 25.82 28.71
CA LEU A 81 22.17 24.67 27.98
C LEU A 81 21.26 23.83 28.87
N GLY A 82 20.14 23.38 28.34
CA GLY A 82 19.33 22.30 28.93
C GLY A 82 19.55 20.99 28.19
N GLU A 83 19.52 19.86 28.89
CA GLU A 83 19.85 18.53 28.31
C GLU A 83 18.76 18.07 27.33
N GLU A 84 17.56 17.75 27.85
CA GLU A 84 16.44 17.24 27.04
C GLU A 84 15.33 18.29 26.82
N ALA A 85 15.35 19.36 27.62
CA ALA A 85 14.35 20.43 27.61
C ALA A 85 15.00 21.80 27.83
N ALA A 86 14.23 22.88 27.68
CA ALA A 86 14.73 24.24 27.91
C ALA A 86 15.21 24.40 29.36
N PRO A 87 16.28 25.16 29.63
CA PRO A 87 16.81 25.30 30.97
C PRO A 87 15.77 25.85 31.95
N SER A 88 15.80 25.35 33.19
CA SER A 88 14.81 25.73 34.18
C SER A 88 14.92 27.21 34.57
N SER A 89 13.78 27.86 34.84
CA SER A 89 13.77 29.27 35.30
C SER A 89 14.63 29.50 36.54
N ARG A 90 14.81 28.49 37.40
CA ARG A 90 15.70 28.55 38.57
C ARG A 90 17.18 28.59 38.19
N GLN A 91 17.61 27.76 37.24
CA GLN A 91 18.99 27.77 36.74
C GLN A 91 19.29 29.07 36.00
N ILE A 92 18.35 29.55 35.18
CA ILE A 92 18.48 30.84 34.48
C ILE A 92 18.60 31.98 35.49
N LEU A 93 17.72 32.05 36.49
CA LEU A 93 17.78 33.06 37.55
C LEU A 93 19.11 33.00 38.32
N ARG A 94 19.61 31.79 38.63
CA ARG A 94 20.91 31.62 39.30
C ARG A 94 22.06 32.18 38.45
N THR A 95 22.08 31.90 37.15
CA THR A 95 23.08 32.45 36.23
C THR A 95 22.94 33.96 36.07
N ILE A 96 21.72 34.51 36.02
CA ILE A 96 21.52 35.97 36.01
C ILE A 96 22.09 36.60 37.28
N LYS A 97 21.91 35.96 38.45
CA LYS A 97 22.51 36.43 39.71
C LYS A 97 24.03 36.37 39.68
N GLU A 98 24.62 35.29 39.17
CA GLU A 98 26.08 35.17 39.01
C GLU A 98 26.64 36.24 38.06
N LEU A 99 25.95 36.46 36.94
CA LEU A 99 26.26 37.54 36.00
C LEU A 99 25.89 38.93 36.52
N ASN A 100 25.27 39.04 37.68
CA ASN A 100 24.98 40.33 38.29
C ASN A 100 26.09 40.76 39.27
N GLU A 101 27.03 39.88 39.61
CA GLU A 101 28.13 40.23 40.50
C GLU A 101 29.09 41.21 39.82
N GLY A 102 29.55 42.20 40.59
CA GLY A 102 30.39 43.32 40.11
C GLY A 102 29.59 44.51 39.56
N GLU A 103 30.30 45.56 39.14
CA GLU A 103 29.67 46.69 38.45
C GLU A 103 29.24 46.25 37.05
N ASN A 104 27.94 46.35 36.73
CA ASN A 104 27.43 46.03 35.40
C ASN A 104 26.34 47.03 34.98
N CYS A 105 26.22 47.22 33.67
CA CYS A 105 25.27 48.16 33.06
C CYS A 105 23.91 47.53 32.69
N GLY A 106 23.65 46.28 33.11
CA GLY A 106 22.44 45.51 32.76
C GLY A 106 22.71 44.24 31.97
N ILE A 107 21.70 43.36 31.93
CA ILE A 107 21.76 42.05 31.28
C ILE A 107 20.67 41.95 30.21
N LEU A 108 21.05 41.54 29.00
CA LEU A 108 20.14 41.28 27.89
C LEU A 108 20.07 39.78 27.62
N VAL A 109 18.85 39.24 27.64
CA VAL A 109 18.59 37.79 27.58
C VAL A 109 17.97 37.46 26.23
N ILE A 110 18.68 36.72 25.38
CA ILE A 110 18.25 36.35 24.03
C ILE A 110 17.63 34.94 24.05
N ALA A 111 16.37 34.82 23.61
CA ALA A 111 15.63 33.55 23.56
C ALA A 111 14.94 33.34 22.20
N GLN A 112 14.94 32.10 21.72
CA GLN A 112 14.58 31.77 20.33
C GLN A 112 13.27 30.97 20.23
N ALA A 113 13.06 29.98 21.11
CA ALA A 113 11.89 29.12 21.06
C ALA A 113 10.76 29.58 21.98
N ASN A 114 9.50 29.35 21.59
CA ASN A 114 8.34 29.65 22.44
C ASN A 114 8.41 28.94 23.80
N SER A 115 8.93 27.70 23.85
CA SER A 115 9.14 26.97 25.10
C SER A 115 10.23 27.57 25.98
N GLU A 116 11.22 28.25 25.40
CA GLU A 116 12.27 28.98 26.13
C GLU A 116 11.75 30.31 26.67
N LEU A 117 10.92 31.02 25.89
CA LEU A 117 10.37 32.32 26.27
C LEU A 117 9.67 32.30 27.63
N PHE A 118 8.96 31.23 27.97
CA PHE A 118 8.33 31.10 29.28
C PHE A 118 9.36 30.99 30.43
N ASN A 119 10.35 30.10 30.29
CA ASN A 119 11.35 29.88 31.34
C ASN A 119 12.30 31.07 31.52
N PHE A 120 12.74 31.66 30.42
CA PHE A 120 13.58 32.87 30.44
C PHE A 120 12.77 34.09 30.88
N GLY A 121 11.53 34.27 30.41
CA GLY A 121 10.65 35.36 30.84
C GLY A 121 10.39 35.34 32.35
N LEU A 122 10.00 34.19 32.90
CA LEU A 122 9.80 34.03 34.34
C LEU A 122 11.08 34.29 35.15
N ALA A 123 12.25 33.89 34.63
CA ALA A 123 13.53 34.17 35.28
C ALA A 123 13.88 35.66 35.24
N VAL A 124 13.60 36.36 34.13
CA VAL A 124 13.81 37.81 33.97
C VAL A 124 12.89 38.59 34.91
N GLU A 125 11.61 38.24 35.00
CA GLU A 125 10.67 38.88 35.95
C GLU A 125 11.14 38.71 37.40
N ARG A 126 11.53 37.48 37.78
CA ARG A 126 12.08 37.20 39.10
C ARG A 126 13.41 37.92 39.35
N ALA A 127 14.25 38.09 38.33
CA ALA A 127 15.50 38.83 38.46
C ALA A 127 15.23 40.32 38.68
N ASN A 128 14.33 40.93 37.90
CA ASN A 128 13.96 42.34 38.08
C ASN A 128 13.28 42.61 39.43
N ALA A 129 12.55 41.64 39.99
CA ALA A 129 11.96 41.78 41.32
C ALA A 129 12.99 41.67 42.47
N ASN A 130 14.05 40.86 42.29
CA ASN A 130 14.98 40.51 43.38
C ASN A 130 16.40 41.09 43.23
N CYS A 131 16.74 41.64 42.07
CA CYS A 131 18.07 42.17 41.75
C CYS A 131 17.95 43.66 41.39
N GLN A 132 18.91 44.49 41.82
CA GLN A 132 18.95 45.93 41.51
C GLN A 132 19.37 46.24 40.06
N THR A 133 19.35 45.24 39.18
CA THR A 133 19.94 45.30 37.84
C THR A 133 18.89 45.15 36.78
N ARG A 134 19.02 45.95 35.71
CA ARG A 134 18.09 45.94 34.58
C ARG A 134 18.30 44.67 33.74
N VAL A 135 17.31 43.78 33.77
CA VAL A 135 17.30 42.57 32.94
C VAL A 135 16.15 42.62 31.95
N LYS A 136 16.40 42.33 30.67
CA LYS A 136 15.34 42.35 29.63
C LYS A 136 15.44 41.16 28.69
N LEU A 137 14.29 40.61 28.34
CA LEU A 137 14.14 39.52 27.40
C LEU A 137 14.06 40.07 25.97
N LEU A 138 14.85 39.48 25.07
CA LEU A 138 14.94 39.75 23.63
C LEU A 138 14.40 38.51 22.87
N PRO A 139 13.09 38.43 22.58
CA PRO A 139 12.54 37.34 21.78
C PRO A 139 12.98 37.45 20.31
N ILE A 140 13.25 36.33 19.65
CA ILE A 140 13.62 36.32 18.23
C ILE A 140 12.62 35.50 17.41
N HIS A 141 12.03 36.14 16.40
CA HIS A 141 10.98 35.57 15.55
C HIS A 141 11.27 35.89 14.06
N ASP A 142 12.34 35.33 13.53
CA ASP A 142 12.81 35.53 12.14
C ASP A 142 12.26 34.48 11.15
N SER A 143 11.58 33.42 11.61
CA SER A 143 10.98 32.37 10.77
C SER A 143 9.47 32.53 10.58
N GLU A 144 8.99 32.45 9.34
CA GLU A 144 7.57 32.59 8.96
C GLU A 144 6.76 31.27 8.94
N THR A 145 7.28 30.15 9.47
CA THR A 145 6.50 28.90 9.46
C THR A 145 5.35 28.96 10.49
N ASN A 146 4.10 28.89 10.01
CA ASN A 146 2.87 28.91 10.84
C ASN A 146 2.75 27.75 11.84
N ASN A 147 3.57 26.69 11.69
CA ASN A 147 3.57 25.56 12.63
C ASN A 147 4.56 25.80 13.76
N ALA A 148 4.04 25.97 14.99
CA ALA A 148 4.82 26.15 16.21
C ALA A 148 5.87 25.04 16.45
N THR A 149 5.63 23.83 15.93
CA THR A 149 6.54 22.66 16.02
C THR A 149 7.71 22.70 15.01
N LYS A 150 7.60 23.47 13.91
CA LYS A 150 8.63 23.57 12.85
C LYS A 150 9.50 24.84 12.93
N LYS A 151 9.40 25.63 14.02
CA LYS A 151 10.19 26.87 14.23
C LYS A 151 11.66 26.65 14.64
N ARG A 152 12.16 25.40 14.64
CA ARG A 152 13.50 25.03 15.18
C ARG A 152 14.72 25.53 14.39
N ASN A 153 14.57 26.05 13.17
CA ASN A 153 15.70 26.39 12.29
C ASN A 153 15.86 27.90 12.04
N SER A 154 15.72 28.71 13.09
CA SER A 154 15.99 30.15 13.02
C SER A 154 17.51 30.38 13.16
N CYS A 155 18.12 31.14 12.25
CA CYS A 155 19.57 31.39 12.26
C CYS A 155 19.90 32.88 12.38
N GLY A 156 18.92 33.77 12.27
CA GLY A 156 19.10 35.20 12.36
C GLY A 156 19.54 35.68 13.73
N PHE A 157 19.26 34.91 14.79
CA PHE A 157 19.74 35.25 16.14
C PHE A 157 21.26 35.34 16.23
N ILE A 158 22.01 34.62 15.39
CA ILE A 158 23.48 34.63 15.41
C ILE A 158 23.99 35.99 14.93
N MET A 159 23.45 36.50 13.82
CA MET A 159 23.81 37.83 13.30
C MET A 159 23.45 38.91 14.32
N LEU A 160 22.25 38.82 14.90
CA LEU A 160 21.82 39.75 15.95
C LEU A 160 22.76 39.69 17.17
N THR A 161 23.06 38.49 17.67
CA THR A 161 23.97 38.30 18.81
C THR A 161 25.37 38.85 18.52
N LYS A 162 25.84 38.71 17.27
CA LYS A 162 27.13 39.25 16.85
C LYS A 162 27.14 40.79 16.87
N ILE A 163 26.06 41.41 16.40
CA ILE A 163 25.91 42.87 16.39
C ILE A 163 25.83 43.40 17.82
N LEU A 164 24.91 42.87 18.62
CA LEU A 164 24.70 43.32 20.00
C LEU A 164 25.95 43.07 20.87
N GLY A 165 26.64 41.94 20.66
CA GLY A 165 27.89 41.61 21.36
C GLY A 165 29.05 42.53 21.00
N ALA A 166 29.18 42.89 19.71
CA ALA A 166 30.16 43.87 19.29
C ALA A 166 29.85 45.28 19.82
N MET A 167 28.57 45.67 19.85
CA MET A 167 28.13 46.94 20.46
C MET A 167 28.44 46.97 21.96
N ALA A 168 28.12 45.91 22.69
CA ALA A 168 28.42 45.78 24.11
C ALA A 168 29.93 45.88 24.38
N GLU A 169 30.76 45.21 23.57
CA GLU A 169 32.23 45.28 23.69
C GLU A 169 32.79 46.67 23.36
N SER A 170 32.12 47.42 22.46
CA SER A 170 32.48 48.81 22.16
C SER A 170 32.06 49.82 23.25
N GLY A 171 31.42 49.36 24.32
CA GLY A 171 30.96 50.20 25.42
C GLY A 171 29.65 50.94 25.17
N ALA A 172 28.83 50.47 24.23
CA ALA A 172 27.52 51.07 23.94
C ALA A 172 26.58 51.01 25.16
N PHE A 173 25.72 52.02 25.32
CA PHE A 173 24.77 52.05 26.41
C PHE A 173 23.65 51.01 26.22
N TYR A 174 23.09 50.55 27.33
CA TYR A 174 22.00 49.56 27.37
C TYR A 174 20.82 49.90 26.45
N ASN A 175 20.40 51.18 26.43
CA ASN A 175 19.27 51.62 25.62
C ASN A 175 19.58 51.62 24.11
N ASP A 176 20.83 51.91 23.72
CA ASP A 176 21.24 51.92 22.31
C ASP A 176 21.26 50.51 21.74
N ILE A 177 21.76 49.55 22.53
CA ILE A 177 21.74 48.12 22.18
C ILE A 177 20.31 47.62 22.04
N TRP A 178 19.42 48.02 22.95
CA TRP A 178 18.00 47.68 22.89
C TRP A 178 17.29 48.29 21.66
N GLN A 179 17.59 49.53 21.30
CA GLN A 179 17.01 50.16 20.11
C GLN A 179 17.50 49.48 18.84
N CYS A 180 18.80 49.21 18.74
CA CYS A 180 19.38 48.48 17.60
C CYS A 180 18.74 47.10 17.42
N TYR A 181 18.47 46.37 18.51
CA TYR A 181 17.73 45.11 18.47
C TYR A 181 16.33 45.26 17.84
N LYS A 182 15.57 46.30 18.22
CA LYS A 182 14.22 46.54 17.66
C LYS A 182 14.27 46.81 16.16
N ASP A 183 15.24 47.60 15.72
CA ASP A 183 15.36 47.96 14.30
C ASP A 183 15.76 46.73 13.46
N ILE A 184 16.63 45.86 14.01
CA ILE A 184 17.10 44.66 13.30
C ILE A 184 16.01 43.58 13.23
N ILE A 185 15.26 43.33 14.32
CA ILE A 185 14.33 42.19 14.37
C ILE A 185 13.19 42.31 13.35
N GLU A 186 12.80 43.54 12.99
CA GLU A 186 11.81 43.80 11.94
C GLU A 186 12.37 43.60 10.52
N SER A 187 13.70 43.51 10.38
CA SER A 187 14.41 43.54 9.10
C SER A 187 15.17 42.27 8.74
N ILE A 188 15.06 41.24 9.59
CA ILE A 188 15.70 39.95 9.43
C ILE A 188 14.68 38.86 9.13
N ILE A 189 15.00 37.99 8.18
CA ILE A 189 14.18 36.81 7.87
C ILE A 189 15.08 35.60 7.62
N THR A 190 14.71 34.46 8.17
CA THR A 190 15.36 33.17 7.90
C THR A 190 14.41 32.26 7.13
N VAL A 191 14.93 31.66 6.08
CA VAL A 191 14.19 30.78 5.19
C VAL A 191 14.89 29.41 5.12
N PRO A 192 14.22 28.30 5.49
CA PRO A 192 14.80 26.96 5.37
C PRO A 192 14.86 26.52 3.90
N LEU A 193 15.96 25.85 3.54
CA LEU A 193 16.24 25.28 2.22
C LEU A 193 16.43 23.77 2.38
N ASN A 194 15.44 22.98 1.99
CA ASN A 194 15.52 21.51 2.02
C ASN A 194 15.84 20.98 0.62
N TYR A 195 16.75 20.01 0.52
CA TYR A 195 17.21 19.47 -0.77
C TYR A 195 17.27 17.94 -0.84
N LEU A 196 16.83 17.25 0.23
CA LEU A 196 16.56 15.81 0.20
C LEU A 196 15.04 15.60 0.14
N ASP A 197 14.56 14.88 -0.88
CA ASP A 197 13.20 14.36 -0.91
C ASP A 197 13.09 13.15 0.04
N GLU A 198 12.02 13.11 0.84
CA GLU A 198 11.76 12.05 1.82
C GLU A 198 11.53 10.66 1.18
N GLU A 199 11.39 10.58 -0.15
CA GLU A 199 11.06 9.33 -0.86
C GLU A 199 12.27 8.49 -1.30
N THR A 200 13.49 9.02 -1.33
CA THR A 200 14.67 8.25 -1.76
C THR A 200 15.51 7.84 -0.55
N GLY A 201 15.35 6.58 -0.13
CA GLY A 201 16.16 5.98 0.94
C GLY A 201 17.68 6.02 0.66
N PRO A 202 18.52 5.68 1.66
CA PRO A 202 19.96 5.93 1.65
C PRO A 202 20.73 4.87 0.85
N ARG A 203 20.42 4.71 -0.44
CA ARG A 203 21.17 3.82 -1.34
C ARG A 203 21.49 4.53 -2.65
N ARG A 204 22.80 4.69 -2.85
CA ARG A 204 23.56 5.12 -4.04
C ARG A 204 24.02 6.58 -3.97
N HIS A 205 25.34 6.75 -3.86
CA HIS A 205 26.10 7.91 -4.34
C HIS A 205 25.89 8.05 -5.87
N LYS A 206 24.68 8.38 -6.30
CA LYS A 206 24.51 9.09 -7.57
C LYS A 206 24.74 10.55 -7.21
N SER A 207 25.72 11.16 -7.87
CA SER A 207 25.80 12.62 -7.95
C SER A 207 24.40 13.14 -8.25
N ILE A 208 23.79 13.84 -7.30
CA ILE A 208 22.51 14.49 -7.53
C ILE A 208 22.77 15.51 -8.63
N CYS A 209 22.20 15.26 -9.81
CA CYS A 209 22.30 16.19 -10.92
C CYS A 209 21.39 17.39 -10.58
N LEU A 210 22.00 18.49 -10.16
CA LEU A 210 21.36 19.70 -9.59
C LEU A 210 20.56 20.54 -10.61
N SER A 211 19.94 19.94 -11.64
CA SER A 211 19.47 20.69 -12.81
C SER A 211 17.95 20.85 -12.98
N THR A 212 17.08 20.32 -12.10
CA THR A 212 15.63 20.57 -12.21
C THR A 212 14.93 20.84 -10.87
N ASP A 213 15.09 19.97 -9.87
CA ASP A 213 14.18 19.99 -8.70
C ASP A 213 14.67 20.86 -7.54
N PHE A 214 15.98 21.01 -7.39
CA PHE A 214 16.55 21.95 -6.42
C PHE A 214 16.28 23.41 -6.84
N ASP A 215 16.31 23.70 -8.14
CA ASP A 215 16.10 25.04 -8.67
C ASP A 215 14.63 25.47 -8.46
N THR A 216 13.65 24.59 -8.65
CA THR A 216 12.23 24.89 -8.36
C THR A 216 11.97 25.13 -6.86
N ASN A 217 12.53 24.31 -5.97
CA ASN A 217 12.37 24.49 -4.53
C ASN A 217 13.02 25.78 -4.02
N VAL A 218 14.26 26.07 -4.45
CA VAL A 218 14.94 27.33 -4.11
C VAL A 218 14.20 28.54 -4.69
N ARG A 219 13.74 28.47 -5.96
CA ARG A 219 12.95 29.55 -6.59
C ARG A 219 11.66 29.80 -5.81
N HIS A 220 10.85 28.78 -5.56
CA HIS A 220 9.55 28.93 -4.91
C HIS A 220 9.68 29.49 -3.48
N VAL A 221 10.66 28.98 -2.73
CA VAL A 221 10.88 29.34 -1.33
C VAL A 221 11.45 30.75 -1.21
N ILE A 222 12.36 31.17 -2.09
CA ILE A 222 12.92 32.53 -2.06
C ILE A 222 11.89 33.54 -2.58
N ASP A 223 11.25 33.30 -3.73
CA ASP A 223 10.39 34.29 -4.38
C ASP A 223 9.17 34.66 -3.55
N LYS A 224 8.46 33.65 -2.99
CA LYS A 224 7.18 33.88 -2.32
C LYS A 224 7.33 34.49 -0.92
N LYS A 225 8.41 34.17 -0.20
CA LYS A 225 8.60 34.55 1.22
C LYS A 225 9.42 35.82 1.44
N PHE A 226 10.43 36.10 0.60
CA PHE A 226 11.21 37.32 0.76
C PHE A 226 10.44 38.56 0.28
N GLN A 227 9.58 38.40 -0.73
CA GLN A 227 8.84 39.50 -1.35
C GLN A 227 7.70 40.02 -0.45
N SER A 228 7.08 39.16 0.35
CA SER A 228 5.96 39.52 1.26
C SER A 228 6.38 40.33 2.49
N LYS A 229 7.54 40.03 3.10
CA LYS A 229 7.94 40.60 4.40
C LYS A 229 8.98 41.71 4.31
N ILE A 230 9.96 41.57 3.43
CA ILE A 230 11.11 42.48 3.35
C ILE A 230 10.91 43.50 2.22
N GLY A 231 10.21 43.21 1.14
CA GLY A 231 10.12 44.13 0.01
C GLY A 231 11.48 44.27 -0.68
N LEU A 232 11.66 43.52 -1.76
CA LEU A 232 12.92 43.44 -2.49
C LEU A 232 13.02 44.61 -3.46
N HIS A 233 13.88 45.59 -3.17
CA HIS A 233 14.18 46.70 -4.07
C HIS A 233 15.69 46.77 -4.37
N PRO A 234 16.11 47.03 -5.62
CA PRO A 234 17.53 46.99 -6.00
C PRO A 234 18.45 47.98 -5.28
N SER A 235 17.88 49.01 -4.67
CA SER A 235 18.65 50.05 -3.97
C SER A 235 18.91 49.77 -2.50
N ILE A 236 18.33 48.71 -1.91
CA ILE A 236 18.46 48.43 -0.48
C ILE A 236 19.63 47.44 -0.27
N PRO A 237 20.71 47.85 0.42
CA PRO A 237 21.81 46.95 0.74
C PRO A 237 21.39 45.88 1.77
N MET A 238 21.74 44.62 1.51
CA MET A 238 21.41 43.49 2.38
C MET A 238 22.64 42.66 2.74
N VAL A 239 22.58 42.00 3.89
CA VAL A 239 23.51 40.94 4.30
C VAL A 239 22.81 39.59 4.18
N ALA A 240 23.52 38.57 3.70
CA ALA A 240 23.05 37.19 3.66
C ALA A 240 23.89 36.29 4.59
N LEU A 241 23.26 35.33 5.25
CA LEU A 241 23.91 34.26 5.99
C LEU A 241 23.33 32.92 5.53
N ILE A 242 24.20 32.05 5.01
CA ILE A 242 23.87 30.69 4.61
C ILE A 242 24.37 29.76 5.70
N ASN A 243 23.45 29.14 6.42
CA ASN A 243 23.74 28.12 7.41
C ASN A 243 23.51 26.73 6.81
N THR A 244 24.57 25.92 6.74
CA THR A 244 24.55 24.57 6.16
C THR A 244 24.53 23.48 7.24
N SER A 245 24.13 22.26 6.87
CA SER A 245 24.22 21.14 7.80
C SER A 245 25.68 20.67 7.91
N LYS A 246 26.08 20.21 9.10
CA LYS A 246 27.42 19.62 9.32
C LYS A 246 27.75 18.42 8.41
N SER A 247 26.72 17.83 7.79
CA SER A 247 26.84 16.71 6.85
C SER A 247 27.04 17.13 5.38
N MET A 248 26.87 18.42 5.06
CA MET A 248 27.01 18.91 3.70
C MET A 248 28.48 18.98 3.33
N GLU A 249 28.85 18.41 2.18
CA GLU A 249 30.22 18.49 1.69
C GLU A 249 30.53 19.90 1.18
N ARG A 250 31.79 20.32 1.28
CA ARG A 250 32.22 21.66 0.86
C ARG A 250 31.91 21.94 -0.63
N LEU A 251 31.88 20.91 -1.48
CA LEU A 251 31.49 21.04 -2.88
C LEU A 251 30.02 21.47 -3.00
N ASP A 252 29.13 20.84 -2.26
CA ASP A 252 27.70 21.15 -2.26
C ASP A 252 27.43 22.54 -1.69
N GLU A 253 28.14 22.94 -0.63
CA GLU A 253 28.05 24.30 -0.08
C GLU A 253 28.37 25.37 -1.15
N LEU A 254 29.41 25.14 -1.97
CA LEU A 254 29.79 26.08 -3.03
C LEU A 254 28.76 26.11 -4.17
N VAL A 255 28.13 24.98 -4.49
CA VAL A 255 27.05 24.96 -5.48
C VAL A 255 25.81 25.67 -4.96
N LEU A 256 25.45 25.46 -3.69
CA LEU A 256 24.37 26.17 -3.02
C LEU A 256 24.59 27.68 -3.07
N VAL A 257 25.80 28.14 -2.73
CA VAL A 257 26.18 29.55 -2.82
C VAL A 257 25.98 30.10 -4.23
N LYS A 258 26.46 29.39 -5.26
CA LYS A 258 26.31 29.81 -6.66
C LYS A 258 24.82 29.97 -7.02
N GLN A 259 23.96 29.02 -6.61
CA GLN A 259 22.53 29.06 -6.91
C GLN A 259 21.81 30.20 -6.18
N VAL A 260 22.08 30.36 -4.88
CA VAL A 260 21.52 31.44 -4.06
C VAL A 260 21.93 32.82 -4.62
N LEU A 261 23.21 33.00 -4.96
CA LEU A 261 23.70 34.25 -5.56
C LEU A 261 23.03 34.54 -6.90
N ASN A 262 22.92 33.53 -7.78
CA ASN A 262 22.25 33.69 -9.07
C ASN A 262 20.78 34.10 -8.89
N ARG A 263 20.07 33.49 -7.93
CA ARG A 263 18.66 33.80 -7.69
C ARG A 263 18.47 35.19 -7.09
N LEU A 264 19.25 35.54 -6.07
CA LEU A 264 19.18 36.87 -5.45
C LEU A 264 19.53 37.97 -6.48
N ARG A 265 20.46 37.70 -7.40
CA ARG A 265 20.75 38.59 -8.53
C ARG A 265 19.59 38.72 -9.51
N GLN A 266 18.90 37.61 -9.85
CA GLN A 266 17.70 37.65 -10.71
C GLN A 266 16.57 38.47 -10.08
N LEU A 267 16.44 38.44 -8.76
CA LEU A 267 15.48 39.25 -7.99
C LEU A 267 15.92 40.71 -7.80
N GLY A 268 17.09 41.09 -8.33
CA GLY A 268 17.63 42.44 -8.21
C GLY A 268 18.12 42.80 -6.80
N VAL A 269 18.37 41.83 -5.92
CA VAL A 269 18.81 42.08 -4.54
C VAL A 269 20.31 42.41 -4.50
N CYS A 270 20.67 43.53 -3.85
CA CYS A 270 22.06 43.91 -3.64
C CYS A 270 22.59 43.32 -2.33
N ILE A 271 23.39 42.25 -2.43
CA ILE A 271 24.07 41.64 -1.28
C ILE A 271 25.44 42.29 -1.11
N VAL A 272 25.63 43.01 -0.01
CA VAL A 272 26.89 43.69 0.34
C VAL A 272 27.84 42.76 1.10
N ARG A 273 27.30 41.79 1.83
CA ARG A 273 28.08 40.82 2.60
C ARG A 273 27.36 39.48 2.69
N MET A 274 28.12 38.39 2.59
CA MET A 274 27.59 37.03 2.71
C MET A 274 28.45 36.19 3.65
N TYR A 275 27.81 35.52 4.61
CA TYR A 275 28.44 34.60 5.55
C TYR A 275 28.00 33.16 5.22
N LEU A 276 28.93 32.22 5.24
CA LEU A 276 28.68 30.80 4.98
C LEU A 276 29.31 29.99 6.11
N GLY A 277 28.57 29.05 6.68
CA GLY A 277 29.13 28.13 7.67
C GLY A 277 28.09 27.29 8.38
N ASN A 278 28.56 26.51 9.35
CA ASN A 278 27.75 25.66 10.20
C ASN A 278 27.55 26.36 11.55
N PHE A 279 26.60 27.30 11.61
CA PHE A 279 26.35 28.13 12.80
C PHE A 279 25.28 27.54 13.73
N VAL A 280 24.22 26.94 13.19
CA VAL A 280 23.18 26.21 13.94
C VAL A 280 23.04 24.82 13.36
N ALA A 281 22.91 23.78 14.18
CA ALA A 281 22.63 22.44 13.67
C ALA A 281 21.27 22.42 12.99
N THR A 282 21.31 22.07 11.71
CA THR A 282 20.15 21.74 10.90
C THR A 282 20.10 20.23 10.65
N ALA A 283 18.96 19.74 10.17
CA ALA A 283 18.83 18.34 9.78
C ALA A 283 19.81 18.00 8.64
N PRO A 284 20.30 16.75 8.55
CA PRO A 284 21.08 16.32 7.39
C PRO A 284 20.28 16.56 6.11
N GLY A 285 20.90 17.16 5.09
CA GLY A 285 20.16 17.47 3.86
C GLY A 285 19.37 18.77 3.87
N SER A 286 19.63 19.66 4.84
CA SER A 286 18.98 20.96 4.94
C SER A 286 19.98 22.09 5.17
N ALA A 287 19.69 23.23 4.58
CA ALA A 287 20.36 24.50 4.78
C ALA A 287 19.34 25.57 5.16
N SER A 288 19.79 26.76 5.49
CA SER A 288 18.91 27.91 5.65
C SER A 288 19.60 29.17 5.15
N LEU A 289 18.81 30.06 4.57
CA LEU A 289 19.24 31.37 4.11
C LEU A 289 18.60 32.42 5.00
N THR A 290 19.42 33.20 5.69
CA THR A 290 18.98 34.38 6.42
C THR A 290 19.38 35.63 5.65
N VAL A 291 18.46 36.57 5.51
CA VAL A 291 18.74 37.88 4.90
C VAL A 291 18.32 38.97 5.88
N MET A 292 19.15 40.01 5.98
CA MET A 292 18.93 41.16 6.84
C MET A 292 19.13 42.45 6.04
N LYS A 293 18.19 43.39 6.13
CA LYS A 293 18.37 44.72 5.54
C LYS A 293 19.37 45.53 6.35
N ILE A 294 20.13 46.37 5.67
CA ILE A 294 21.08 47.28 6.30
C ILE A 294 20.52 48.70 6.20
N TYR A 295 20.30 49.33 7.35
CA TYR A 295 19.88 50.74 7.44
C TYR A 295 21.03 51.68 7.82
N ASP A 296 22.07 51.16 8.47
CA ASP A 296 23.27 51.88 8.89
C ASP A 296 24.51 51.06 8.51
N SER A 297 25.51 51.70 7.90
CA SER A 297 26.79 51.07 7.54
C SER A 297 27.52 50.52 8.75
N LYS A 298 27.32 51.09 9.95
CA LYS A 298 27.92 50.60 11.20
C LYS A 298 27.54 49.16 11.53
N ILE A 299 26.38 48.68 11.06
CA ILE A 299 25.95 47.28 11.26
C ILE A 299 26.94 46.31 10.62
N ILE A 300 27.49 46.67 9.46
CA ILE A 300 28.53 45.88 8.77
C ILE A 300 29.80 45.84 9.62
N ASP A 301 30.20 46.98 10.18
CA ASP A 301 31.38 47.08 11.04
C ASP A 301 31.24 46.20 12.29
N TYR A 302 30.04 46.13 12.90
CA TYR A 302 29.77 45.26 14.05
C TYR A 302 29.78 43.76 13.69
N LEU A 303 29.27 43.38 12.52
CA LEU A 303 29.36 42.01 12.01
C LEU A 303 30.81 41.60 11.74
N ASP A 304 31.61 42.51 11.18
CA ASP A 304 33.01 42.28 10.83
C ASP A 304 33.98 42.49 12.03
N ALA A 305 33.50 43.01 13.17
CA ALA A 305 34.29 43.23 14.38
C ALA A 305 34.90 41.92 14.92
N PRO A 306 36.14 41.96 15.46
CA PRO A 306 36.82 40.77 15.96
C PRO A 306 36.03 40.08 17.07
N CYS A 307 36.00 38.75 17.05
CA CYS A 307 35.28 37.92 18.00
C CYS A 307 36.12 36.69 18.39
N GLU A 308 36.08 36.31 19.66
CA GLU A 308 36.79 35.14 20.22
C GLU A 308 35.87 33.90 20.35
N ALA A 309 34.60 34.02 19.96
CA ALA A 309 33.64 32.92 20.05
C ALA A 309 33.86 31.90 18.91
N PRO A 310 34.09 30.60 19.22
CA PRO A 310 34.44 29.59 18.21
C PRO A 310 33.31 29.26 17.22
N GLY A 311 32.05 29.55 17.58
CA GLY A 311 30.89 29.36 16.73
C GLY A 311 30.76 30.41 15.62
N TRP A 312 31.47 31.54 15.73
CA TRP A 312 31.53 32.54 14.67
C TRP A 312 32.72 32.27 13.76
N GLN A 313 32.51 31.39 12.77
CA GLN A 313 33.52 31.12 11.75
C GLN A 313 33.66 32.34 10.84
N ARG A 314 34.79 33.04 10.94
CA ARG A 314 35.11 34.21 10.10
C ARG A 314 35.36 33.76 8.66
N VAL A 315 34.31 33.58 7.87
CA VAL A 315 34.45 33.33 6.44
C VAL A 315 34.51 34.67 5.70
N LEU A 316 35.75 35.12 5.41
CA LEU A 316 36.04 36.26 4.54
C LEU A 316 35.86 35.81 3.07
N GLN A 317 34.66 35.98 2.51
CA GLN A 317 34.52 36.07 1.05
C GLN A 317 33.75 37.33 0.69
N PHE A 318 34.52 38.32 0.21
CA PHE A 318 34.00 39.55 -0.36
C PHE A 318 33.67 39.32 -1.83
N LEU A 319 32.43 39.63 -2.23
CA LEU A 319 32.18 40.12 -3.57
C LEU A 319 32.24 41.65 -3.48
N PRO A 320 33.29 42.32 -3.98
CA PRO A 320 33.25 43.77 -4.09
C PRO A 320 32.10 44.10 -5.05
N GLU A 321 31.23 45.03 -4.63
CA GLU A 321 30.11 45.61 -5.40
C GLU A 321 29.88 44.96 -6.78
N VAL A 322 29.17 43.84 -6.82
CA VAL A 322 28.70 43.26 -8.09
C VAL A 322 27.42 43.99 -8.48
N THR A 323 27.51 45.31 -8.57
CA THR A 323 26.56 46.10 -9.33
C THR A 323 26.86 45.87 -10.82
N ALA A 324 25.95 45.18 -11.49
CA ALA A 324 25.66 45.32 -12.92
C ALA A 324 26.51 44.59 -13.99
N ARG A 325 27.13 43.43 -13.74
CA ARG A 325 27.62 42.56 -14.85
C ARG A 325 27.13 41.11 -14.74
N ASN A 326 26.52 40.62 -15.83
CA ASN A 326 25.96 39.28 -15.99
C ASN A 326 27.00 38.14 -16.11
N GLU A 327 28.28 38.41 -15.83
CA GLU A 327 29.35 37.43 -15.97
C GLU A 327 29.72 36.83 -14.60
N ILE A 328 29.91 35.50 -14.58
CA ILE A 328 30.50 34.82 -13.42
C ILE A 328 31.99 35.19 -13.42
N PRO A 329 32.53 35.83 -12.36
CA PRO A 329 33.96 36.11 -12.29
C PRO A 329 34.74 34.78 -12.33
N GLY A 330 35.58 34.57 -13.34
CA GLY A 330 36.57 33.49 -13.36
C GLY A 330 36.51 32.44 -14.48
N LEU A 331 35.59 32.51 -15.45
CA LEU A 331 35.59 31.57 -16.58
C LEU A 331 36.46 32.09 -17.74
N LEU A 332 37.72 31.63 -17.84
CA LEU A 332 38.58 31.85 -19.00
C LEU A 332 38.24 30.87 -20.12
N THR A 333 37.49 31.31 -21.14
CA THR A 333 37.22 30.50 -22.34
C THR A 333 38.43 30.44 -23.26
N ASN A 334 39.19 29.35 -23.22
CA ASN A 334 40.34 29.14 -24.10
C ASN A 334 39.87 28.67 -25.50
N GLN A 335 39.83 29.57 -26.49
CA GLN A 335 39.34 29.28 -27.85
C GLN A 335 40.43 28.76 -28.81
N GLY A 336 41.21 27.76 -28.41
CA GLY A 336 42.24 27.16 -29.27
C GLY A 336 41.81 25.82 -29.88
N LYS A 337 41.12 25.79 -31.03
CA LYS A 337 40.90 24.52 -31.76
C LYS A 337 42.21 24.08 -32.42
N GLN A 338 42.90 23.08 -31.86
CA GLN A 338 44.03 22.43 -32.53
C GLN A 338 43.60 21.82 -33.88
N ARG A 339 44.18 22.33 -34.99
CA ARG A 339 44.03 21.75 -36.33
C ARG A 339 44.96 20.53 -36.42
N VAL A 340 44.42 19.39 -36.83
CA VAL A 340 45.20 18.15 -37.04
C VAL A 340 45.90 18.26 -38.39
N LEU A 341 47.22 18.00 -38.42
CA LEU A 341 48.01 18.00 -39.64
C LEU A 341 47.63 16.81 -40.54
N MET A 342 47.60 16.98 -41.86
CA MET A 342 47.32 15.90 -42.81
C MET A 342 48.67 15.33 -43.30
N LYS A 343 48.97 14.06 -43.01
CA LYS A 343 50.21 13.36 -43.41
C LYS A 343 49.86 11.99 -44.01
N GLY A 344 50.80 11.38 -44.74
CA GLY A 344 50.65 10.01 -45.24
C GLY A 344 49.93 9.85 -46.58
N PRO A 345 49.64 8.61 -46.99
CA PRO A 345 48.95 8.27 -48.23
C PRO A 345 47.44 8.61 -48.15
N LYS A 346 46.82 8.80 -49.32
CA LYS A 346 45.38 9.10 -49.45
C LYS A 346 44.62 7.89 -49.97
N LEU A 347 43.41 7.68 -49.45
CA LEU A 347 42.48 6.67 -49.94
C LEU A 347 41.76 7.16 -51.19
N SER A 348 41.45 6.23 -52.10
CA SER A 348 40.51 6.51 -53.20
C SER A 348 39.09 6.76 -52.66
N GLU A 349 38.20 7.28 -53.50
CA GLU A 349 36.81 7.53 -53.10
C GLU A 349 36.08 6.23 -52.72
N ASP A 350 36.27 5.16 -53.49
CA ASP A 350 35.72 3.84 -53.19
C ASP A 350 36.26 3.26 -51.88
N GLN A 351 37.58 3.37 -51.66
CA GLN A 351 38.20 2.93 -50.40
C GLN A 351 37.73 3.75 -49.20
N SER A 352 37.51 5.06 -49.38
CA SER A 352 36.96 5.95 -48.36
C SER A 352 35.52 5.54 -47.99
N ASN A 353 34.71 5.16 -48.98
CA ASN A 353 33.34 4.68 -48.77
C ASN A 353 33.30 3.34 -48.02
N VAL A 354 34.22 2.42 -48.34
CA VAL A 354 34.38 1.16 -47.61
C VAL A 354 34.76 1.44 -46.15
N LEU A 355 35.73 2.31 -45.91
CA LEU A 355 36.14 2.71 -44.56
C LEU A 355 34.96 3.27 -43.75
N VAL A 356 34.16 4.15 -44.35
CA VAL A 356 32.98 4.73 -43.68
C VAL A 356 31.99 3.64 -43.28
N ARG A 357 31.65 2.71 -44.20
CA ARG A 357 30.73 1.61 -43.91
C ARG A 357 31.25 0.68 -42.82
N SER A 358 32.54 0.33 -42.87
CA SER A 358 33.17 -0.52 -41.85
C SER A 358 33.13 0.13 -40.46
N VAL A 359 33.41 1.44 -40.37
CA VAL A 359 33.38 2.16 -39.09
C VAL A 359 31.96 2.36 -38.58
N GLN A 360 30.99 2.63 -39.46
CA GLN A 360 29.57 2.70 -39.09
C GLN A 360 29.08 1.37 -38.53
N PHE A 361 29.38 0.27 -39.22
CA PHE A 361 29.03 -1.08 -38.75
C PHE A 361 29.62 -1.38 -37.36
N ALA A 362 30.91 -1.05 -37.15
CA ALA A 362 31.54 -1.21 -35.84
C ALA A 362 30.89 -0.33 -34.76
N CYS A 363 30.52 0.91 -35.07
CA CYS A 363 29.82 1.80 -34.15
C CYS A 363 28.42 1.26 -33.78
N ASP A 364 27.66 0.77 -34.76
CA ASP A 364 26.31 0.25 -34.53
C ASP A 364 26.33 -1.06 -33.72
N ALA A 365 27.35 -1.91 -33.95
CA ALA A 365 27.60 -3.09 -33.12
C ALA A 365 27.90 -2.71 -31.66
N LEU A 366 28.77 -1.72 -31.42
CA LEU A 366 29.08 -1.23 -30.07
C LEU A 366 27.85 -0.63 -29.37
N ILE A 367 26.99 0.08 -30.11
CA ILE A 367 25.74 0.64 -29.58
C ILE A 367 24.79 -0.50 -29.18
N SER A 368 24.69 -1.54 -30.00
CA SER A 368 23.80 -2.69 -29.77
C SER A 368 24.25 -3.54 -28.56
N CYS A 369 25.56 -3.65 -28.34
CA CYS A 369 26.14 -4.42 -27.24
C CYS A 369 26.19 -3.67 -25.90
N GLU A 370 25.69 -2.43 -25.80
CA GLU A 370 25.74 -1.60 -24.57
C GLU A 370 25.34 -2.36 -23.31
N LYS A 371 24.16 -3.01 -23.34
CA LYS A 371 23.61 -3.71 -22.17
C LYS A 371 24.49 -4.89 -21.77
N GLN A 372 24.90 -5.71 -22.74
CA GLN A 372 25.73 -6.89 -22.50
C GLN A 372 27.09 -6.50 -21.92
N LEU A 373 27.74 -5.48 -22.48
CA LEU A 373 29.03 -5.00 -22.01
C LEU A 373 28.94 -4.39 -20.60
N ASN A 374 27.85 -3.67 -20.28
CA ASN A 374 27.62 -3.17 -18.92
C ASN A 374 27.39 -4.31 -17.91
N ILE A 375 26.70 -5.39 -18.31
CA ILE A 375 26.48 -6.57 -17.46
C ILE A 375 27.82 -7.24 -17.14
N ILE A 376 28.65 -7.48 -18.17
CA ILE A 376 29.98 -8.11 -18.02
C ILE A 376 30.88 -7.22 -17.15
N ASP A 377 30.89 -5.90 -17.37
CA ASP A 377 31.70 -4.96 -16.59
C ASP A 377 31.22 -4.86 -15.12
N ALA A 378 29.92 -4.93 -14.86
CA ALA A 378 29.35 -4.85 -13.51
C ALA A 378 29.78 -6.02 -12.59
N GLU A 379 30.31 -7.10 -13.15
CA GLU A 379 30.82 -8.24 -12.36
C GLU A 379 32.01 -7.84 -11.47
N LYS A 380 32.85 -6.91 -11.92
CA LYS A 380 34.08 -6.49 -11.22
C LYS A 380 34.22 -4.97 -11.04
N SER A 381 33.49 -4.20 -11.83
CA SER A 381 33.65 -2.75 -12.02
C SER A 381 32.29 -2.05 -11.92
N GLU A 382 32.21 -0.77 -12.30
CA GLU A 382 31.05 0.11 -12.15
C GLU A 382 29.88 -0.23 -13.10
N GLY A 383 30.05 -1.14 -14.06
CA GLY A 383 29.01 -1.55 -15.00
C GLY A 383 28.67 -0.48 -16.04
N ASN A 384 29.66 0.31 -16.44
CA ASN A 384 29.46 1.48 -17.30
C ASN A 384 30.27 1.46 -18.61
N VAL A 385 31.08 0.43 -18.85
CA VAL A 385 31.91 0.33 -20.06
C VAL A 385 31.11 0.36 -21.35
N GLY A 386 30.01 -0.40 -21.44
CA GLY A 386 29.12 -0.39 -22.61
C GLY A 386 28.52 0.99 -22.87
N THR A 387 28.09 1.68 -21.81
CA THR A 387 27.55 3.04 -21.89
C THR A 387 28.59 4.04 -22.41
N ARG A 388 29.85 3.91 -21.98
CA ARG A 388 30.95 4.77 -22.41
C ARG A 388 31.31 4.54 -23.87
N LEU A 389 31.40 3.28 -24.31
CA LEU A 389 31.68 2.93 -25.70
C LEU A 389 30.56 3.37 -26.65
N LYS A 390 29.29 3.24 -26.23
CA LYS A 390 28.15 3.79 -26.98
C LYS A 390 28.28 5.29 -27.22
N LYS A 391 28.69 6.07 -26.21
CA LYS A 391 28.90 7.53 -26.38
C LYS A 391 29.94 7.82 -27.46
N VAL A 392 31.04 7.07 -27.51
CA VAL A 392 32.06 7.21 -28.56
C VAL A 392 31.47 6.88 -29.92
N ALA A 393 30.83 5.73 -30.05
CA ALA A 393 30.22 5.28 -31.30
C ALA A 393 29.21 6.31 -31.84
N GLN A 394 28.38 6.88 -30.97
CA GLN A 394 27.46 7.96 -31.33
C GLN A 394 28.19 9.24 -31.77
N HIS A 395 29.27 9.64 -31.09
CA HIS A 395 30.07 10.82 -31.48
C HIS A 395 30.76 10.61 -32.84
N VAL A 396 31.25 9.40 -33.11
CA VAL A 396 31.86 9.04 -34.39
C VAL A 396 30.79 9.05 -35.49
N ASN A 397 29.67 8.35 -35.32
CA ASN A 397 28.56 8.34 -36.28
C ASN A 397 28.03 9.75 -36.57
N ASN A 398 27.84 10.59 -35.54
CA ASN A 398 27.40 11.98 -35.71
C ASN A 398 28.40 12.81 -36.52
N ARG A 399 29.72 12.60 -36.34
CA ARG A 399 30.74 13.34 -37.10
C ARG A 399 30.94 12.79 -38.51
N LEU A 400 30.72 11.49 -38.73
CA LEU A 400 30.67 10.87 -40.06
C LEU A 400 29.49 11.44 -40.87
N ASN A 401 28.29 11.42 -40.28
CA ASN A 401 27.05 11.92 -40.93
C ASN A 401 27.16 13.42 -41.28
N ASN A 402 27.80 14.21 -40.42
CA ASN A 402 28.02 15.64 -40.64
C ASN A 402 29.26 15.96 -41.53
N ARG A 403 29.92 14.95 -42.12
CA ARG A 403 31.14 15.08 -42.95
C ARG A 403 32.28 15.86 -42.26
N ARG A 404 32.41 15.73 -40.93
CA ARG A 404 33.41 16.42 -40.11
C ARG A 404 34.69 15.60 -39.86
N LEU A 405 34.77 14.39 -40.40
CA LEU A 405 35.94 13.51 -40.28
C LEU A 405 36.70 13.44 -41.62
N PRO A 406 38.05 13.48 -41.59
CA PRO A 406 38.88 13.42 -42.81
C PRO A 406 38.99 11.98 -43.33
N ILE A 407 37.95 11.49 -44.00
CA ILE A 407 37.84 10.09 -44.47
C ILE A 407 38.87 9.70 -45.57
N HIS A 408 39.43 10.67 -46.29
CA HIS A 408 40.40 10.44 -47.36
C HIS A 408 41.84 10.24 -46.88
N CYS A 409 42.13 10.48 -45.60
CA CYS A 409 43.48 10.45 -45.03
C CYS A 409 43.47 9.62 -43.73
N PRO A 410 43.91 8.35 -43.77
CA PRO A 410 43.91 7.46 -42.60
C PRO A 410 44.62 8.05 -41.37
N TYR A 411 45.77 8.72 -41.56
CA TYR A 411 46.49 9.41 -40.49
C TYR A 411 45.59 10.40 -39.73
N ALA A 412 45.00 11.34 -40.46
CA ALA A 412 44.16 12.37 -39.87
C ALA A 412 42.85 11.80 -39.33
N PHE A 413 42.33 10.75 -39.95
CA PHE A 413 41.14 10.04 -39.52
C PHE A 413 41.35 9.39 -38.14
N LEU A 414 42.40 8.57 -38.00
CA LEU A 414 42.73 7.88 -36.76
C LEU A 414 43.14 8.88 -35.65
N LYS A 415 43.90 9.94 -35.97
CA LYS A 415 44.17 11.05 -35.01
C LYS A 415 42.88 11.71 -34.52
N LYS A 416 41.87 11.87 -35.38
CA LYS A 416 40.58 12.42 -34.95
C LYS A 416 39.77 11.43 -34.12
N LEU A 417 39.86 10.13 -34.39
CA LEU A 417 39.25 9.08 -33.55
C LEU A 417 39.89 9.02 -32.16
N SER A 418 41.22 9.13 -32.06
CA SER A 418 41.96 9.25 -30.80
C SER A 418 41.39 10.37 -29.92
N VAL A 419 41.30 11.60 -30.46
CA VAL A 419 40.72 12.75 -29.74
C VAL A 419 39.25 12.53 -29.36
N ILE A 420 38.46 11.84 -30.20
CA ILE A 420 37.06 11.53 -29.87
C ILE A 420 36.98 10.54 -28.70
N ALA A 421 37.78 9.48 -28.73
CA ALA A 421 37.79 8.47 -27.68
C ALA A 421 38.21 9.08 -26.32
N GLU A 422 39.25 9.91 -26.31
CA GLU A 422 39.72 10.59 -25.10
C GLU A 422 38.66 11.53 -24.52
N THR A 423 38.05 12.36 -25.38
CA THR A 423 37.06 13.36 -24.94
C THR A 423 35.71 12.76 -24.52
N ALA A 424 35.31 11.63 -25.12
CA ALA A 424 33.99 11.03 -24.88
C ALA A 424 33.97 9.94 -23.79
N ILE A 425 35.03 9.12 -23.65
CA ILE A 425 35.10 8.06 -22.61
C ILE A 425 35.60 8.62 -21.28
N GLY A 426 36.66 9.46 -21.32
CA GLY A 426 37.43 9.90 -20.16
C GLY A 426 38.11 8.76 -19.39
N GLY A 427 39.01 9.09 -18.45
CA GLY A 427 39.72 8.11 -17.63
C GLY A 427 40.69 7.20 -18.39
N THR A 428 41.09 6.09 -17.77
CA THR A 428 42.11 5.16 -18.30
C THR A 428 41.70 4.53 -19.64
N MET A 429 40.43 4.17 -19.79
CA MET A 429 39.91 3.59 -21.04
C MET A 429 40.02 4.58 -22.21
N GLY A 430 39.73 5.87 -21.99
CA GLY A 430 39.91 6.90 -23.00
C GLY A 430 41.36 7.01 -23.46
N SER A 431 42.31 6.95 -22.53
CA SER A 431 43.75 6.94 -22.85
C SER A 431 44.18 5.68 -23.61
N ILE A 432 43.66 4.50 -23.28
CA ILE A 432 43.98 3.25 -24.00
C ILE A 432 43.52 3.32 -25.46
N TYR A 433 42.27 3.74 -25.71
CA TYR A 433 41.77 3.92 -27.08
C TYR A 433 42.48 5.08 -27.80
N GLY A 434 42.82 6.15 -27.08
CA GLY A 434 43.65 7.26 -27.58
C GLY A 434 44.98 6.74 -28.13
N ILE A 435 45.76 6.06 -27.28
CA ILE A 435 47.06 5.45 -27.64
C ILE A 435 46.91 4.47 -28.80
N LEU A 436 45.89 3.59 -28.78
CA LEU A 436 45.62 2.64 -29.85
C LEU A 436 45.48 3.34 -31.21
N PHE A 437 44.62 4.35 -31.31
CA PHE A 437 44.40 5.08 -32.56
C PHE A 437 45.56 6.01 -32.92
N GLU A 438 46.24 6.61 -31.93
CA GLU A 438 47.40 7.48 -32.12
C GLU A 438 48.57 6.71 -32.76
N SER A 439 48.85 5.51 -32.24
CA SER A 439 49.94 4.63 -32.67
C SER A 439 49.65 4.06 -34.06
N ALA A 440 48.42 3.59 -34.27
CA ALA A 440 47.95 3.17 -35.60
C ALA A 440 48.06 4.32 -36.62
N ALA A 441 47.72 5.55 -36.23
CA ALA A 441 47.83 6.71 -37.11
C ALA A 441 49.28 6.96 -37.53
N ASN A 442 50.24 6.87 -36.61
CA ASN A 442 51.64 7.19 -36.88
C ASN A 442 52.26 6.32 -37.99
N VAL A 443 51.87 5.05 -38.10
CA VAL A 443 52.28 4.17 -39.22
C VAL A 443 51.93 4.77 -40.58
N PHE A 444 50.72 5.32 -40.72
CA PHE A 444 50.33 6.03 -41.94
C PHE A 444 51.03 7.38 -42.11
N GLY A 445 51.43 8.02 -41.01
CA GLY A 445 52.15 9.30 -41.04
C GLY A 445 53.61 9.19 -41.46
N GLU A 446 54.23 8.03 -41.22
CA GLU A 446 55.60 7.70 -41.61
C GLU A 446 55.71 7.19 -43.04
N ALA A 447 54.64 6.58 -43.57
CA ALA A 447 54.54 6.18 -44.97
C ALA A 447 54.57 7.40 -45.92
N ALA A 448 55.24 7.27 -47.06
CA ALA A 448 55.29 8.33 -48.05
C ALA A 448 53.90 8.56 -48.67
N SER A 449 53.55 9.82 -48.96
CA SER A 449 52.23 10.15 -49.53
C SER A 449 51.92 9.52 -50.89
N SER A 450 52.93 8.97 -51.58
CA SER A 450 52.82 8.28 -52.87
C SER A 450 52.72 6.75 -52.77
N GLU A 451 52.85 6.15 -51.60
CA GLU A 451 52.76 4.70 -51.43
C GLU A 451 51.31 4.21 -51.48
N PRO A 452 51.00 3.10 -52.19
CA PRO A 452 49.68 2.52 -52.18
C PRO A 452 49.38 1.89 -50.82
N ILE A 453 48.18 2.13 -50.29
CA ILE A 453 47.73 1.51 -49.04
C ILE A 453 47.41 0.03 -49.32
N THR A 454 48.26 -0.86 -48.83
CA THR A 454 48.11 -2.32 -48.93
C THR A 454 47.48 -2.91 -47.66
N PRO A 455 46.91 -4.13 -47.71
CA PRO A 455 46.47 -4.85 -46.50
C PRO A 455 47.58 -5.00 -45.45
N SER A 456 48.84 -5.14 -45.87
CA SER A 456 50.00 -5.21 -44.97
C SER A 456 50.27 -3.90 -44.24
N THR A 457 49.86 -2.76 -44.79
CA THR A 457 49.95 -1.46 -44.10
C THR A 457 48.96 -1.39 -42.93
N TRP A 458 47.75 -1.92 -43.10
CA TRP A 458 46.76 -2.03 -42.02
C TRP A 458 47.16 -3.04 -40.94
N ALA A 459 47.77 -4.17 -41.33
CA ALA A 459 48.31 -5.14 -40.38
C ALA A 459 49.45 -4.53 -39.54
N LYS A 460 50.38 -3.77 -40.16
CA LYS A 460 51.40 -3.01 -39.45
C LYS A 460 50.81 -1.96 -38.49
N ALA A 461 49.74 -1.27 -38.89
CA ALA A 461 49.05 -0.34 -38.02
C ALA A 461 48.42 -1.04 -36.81
N LEU A 462 47.88 -2.24 -36.98
CA LEU A 462 47.36 -3.08 -35.90
C LEU A 462 48.48 -3.54 -34.95
N THR A 463 49.64 -3.97 -35.48
CA THR A 463 50.81 -4.33 -34.67
C THR A 463 51.35 -3.15 -33.86
N ALA A 464 51.50 -1.97 -34.47
CA ALA A 464 51.93 -0.77 -33.74
C ALA A 464 50.94 -0.39 -32.64
N ALA A 465 49.63 -0.60 -32.86
CA ALA A 465 48.61 -0.33 -31.87
C ALA A 465 48.65 -1.34 -30.70
N THR A 466 48.86 -2.63 -30.96
CA THR A 466 48.97 -3.63 -29.89
C THR A 466 50.26 -3.46 -29.08
N GLU A 467 51.39 -3.19 -29.73
CA GLU A 467 52.66 -2.90 -29.05
C GLU A 467 52.55 -1.67 -28.14
N ALA A 468 51.94 -0.59 -28.61
CA ALA A 468 51.74 0.60 -27.80
C ALA A 468 50.84 0.34 -26.58
N ILE A 469 49.79 -0.50 -26.70
CA ILE A 469 48.99 -0.91 -25.55
C ILE A 469 49.84 -1.75 -24.57
N LYS A 470 50.68 -2.64 -25.08
CA LYS A 470 51.56 -3.49 -24.26
C LYS A 470 52.57 -2.67 -23.46
N GLU A 471 53.24 -1.71 -24.09
CA GLU A 471 54.24 -0.86 -23.42
C GLU A 471 53.64 0.04 -22.33
N ASN A 472 52.36 0.42 -22.49
CA ASN A 472 51.66 1.30 -21.56
C ASN A 472 50.77 0.54 -20.54
N CYS A 473 50.71 -0.79 -20.59
CA CYS A 473 49.92 -1.63 -19.67
C CYS A 473 50.78 -2.65 -18.90
N ASN A 474 50.61 -2.72 -17.58
CA ASN A 474 51.28 -3.73 -16.75
C ASN A 474 50.85 -5.17 -17.12
N ASP A 475 51.74 -6.15 -16.93
CA ASP A 475 51.53 -7.56 -17.32
C ASP A 475 50.26 -8.21 -16.72
N GLU A 476 49.82 -7.83 -15.51
CA GLU A 476 48.54 -8.29 -14.93
C GLU A 476 47.30 -7.75 -15.66
N MET A 477 47.39 -6.57 -16.30
CA MET A 477 46.29 -5.99 -17.08
C MET A 477 46.20 -6.58 -18.50
N GLN A 478 47.26 -7.22 -19.00
CA GLN A 478 47.31 -7.75 -20.37
C GLN A 478 46.44 -9.01 -20.55
N LEU A 479 46.24 -9.82 -19.51
CA LEU A 479 45.52 -11.11 -19.59
C LEU A 479 43.99 -11.01 -19.54
N LYS A 480 43.40 -9.85 -19.20
CA LYS A 480 41.95 -9.72 -18.92
C LYS A 480 41.31 -8.46 -19.50
N THR A 481 41.91 -7.90 -20.55
CA THR A 481 41.46 -6.67 -21.20
C THR A 481 41.31 -6.89 -22.70
N MET A 482 40.83 -5.86 -23.42
CA MET A 482 40.73 -5.85 -24.88
C MET A 482 42.05 -6.17 -25.59
N TYR A 483 43.20 -6.04 -24.91
CA TYR A 483 44.51 -6.39 -25.46
C TYR A 483 44.60 -7.86 -25.89
N HIS A 484 44.08 -8.80 -25.10
CA HIS A 484 44.24 -10.23 -25.36
C HIS A 484 43.55 -10.68 -26.68
N PRO A 485 42.26 -10.35 -26.92
CA PRO A 485 41.62 -10.62 -28.22
C PRO A 485 42.29 -9.92 -29.40
N ILE A 486 42.71 -8.65 -29.24
CA ILE A 486 43.31 -7.88 -30.34
C ILE A 486 44.70 -8.43 -30.68
N LYS A 487 45.50 -8.82 -29.69
CA LYS A 487 46.82 -9.43 -29.91
C LYS A 487 46.70 -10.80 -30.58
N ALA A 488 45.73 -11.60 -30.18
CA ALA A 488 45.45 -12.90 -30.80
C ALA A 488 45.06 -12.75 -32.28
N CYS A 489 44.22 -11.76 -32.60
CA CYS A 489 43.88 -11.39 -33.98
C CYS A 489 45.12 -11.00 -34.78
N GLU A 490 45.93 -10.08 -34.24
CA GLU A 490 47.12 -9.56 -34.92
C GLU A 490 48.16 -10.65 -35.23
N VAL A 491 48.45 -11.53 -34.27
CA VAL A 491 49.38 -12.66 -34.46
C VAL A 491 48.89 -13.61 -35.56
N MET A 492 47.59 -13.91 -35.58
CA MET A 492 47.02 -14.81 -36.58
C MET A 492 47.00 -14.18 -37.97
N VAL A 493 46.61 -12.91 -38.08
CA VAL A 493 46.61 -12.17 -39.35
C VAL A 493 48.02 -12.10 -39.93
N ASN A 494 49.03 -11.74 -39.13
CA ASN A 494 50.41 -11.67 -39.62
C ASN A 494 50.94 -13.05 -40.04
N LYS A 495 50.63 -14.12 -39.30
CA LYS A 495 51.04 -15.49 -39.62
C LYS A 495 50.46 -16.01 -40.93
N GLU A 496 49.17 -15.77 -41.20
CA GLU A 496 48.53 -16.25 -42.44
C GLU A 496 48.87 -15.35 -43.64
N MET A 497 49.20 -14.07 -43.40
CA MET A 497 49.73 -13.19 -44.45
C MET A 497 51.11 -13.62 -44.95
N GLU A 498 51.92 -14.32 -44.15
CA GLU A 498 53.19 -14.91 -44.61
C GLU A 498 53.00 -16.13 -45.52
N LYS A 499 51.80 -16.72 -45.56
CA LYS A 499 51.47 -17.91 -46.37
C LYS A 499 50.82 -17.60 -47.73
N ASP A 500 50.77 -16.33 -48.13
CA ASP A 500 50.16 -15.87 -49.39
C ASP A 500 48.66 -16.20 -49.55
N SER A 501 47.95 -16.43 -48.44
CA SER A 501 46.49 -16.64 -48.42
C SER A 501 45.72 -15.35 -48.76
N HIS A 502 44.48 -15.50 -49.24
CA HIS A 502 43.64 -14.35 -49.60
C HIS A 502 43.32 -13.51 -48.34
N PHE A 503 43.52 -12.18 -48.41
CA PHE A 503 43.46 -11.30 -47.25
C PHE A 503 42.17 -11.41 -46.42
N ILE A 504 41.01 -11.59 -47.05
CA ILE A 504 39.71 -11.76 -46.36
C ILE A 504 39.73 -12.99 -45.45
N GLU A 505 40.33 -14.09 -45.90
CA GLU A 505 40.44 -15.33 -45.15
C GLU A 505 41.40 -15.16 -43.96
N CYS A 506 42.53 -14.46 -44.14
CA CYS A 506 43.46 -14.13 -43.06
C CYS A 506 42.78 -13.32 -41.95
N TYR A 507 42.00 -12.30 -42.30
CA TYR A 507 41.23 -11.51 -41.32
C TYR A 507 40.09 -12.31 -40.69
N GLY A 508 39.44 -13.20 -41.44
CA GLY A 508 38.42 -14.12 -40.91
C GLY A 508 38.97 -15.04 -39.82
N LEU A 509 40.13 -15.67 -40.07
CA LEU A 509 40.83 -16.51 -39.10
C LEU A 509 41.37 -15.70 -37.91
N GLY A 510 41.77 -14.44 -38.14
CA GLY A 510 42.14 -13.52 -37.07
C GLY A 510 40.97 -13.24 -36.12
N ILE A 511 39.78 -13.02 -36.66
CA ILE A 511 38.56 -12.77 -35.87
C ILE A 511 38.18 -14.00 -35.06
N THR A 512 38.19 -15.20 -35.66
CA THR A 512 37.88 -16.43 -34.90
C THR A 512 38.85 -16.63 -33.74
N GLN A 513 40.15 -16.33 -33.95
CA GLN A 513 41.13 -16.41 -32.87
C GLN A 513 40.91 -15.35 -31.79
N ALA A 514 40.44 -14.15 -32.17
CA ALA A 514 40.07 -13.10 -31.23
C ALA A 514 38.88 -13.50 -30.35
N GLU A 515 37.88 -14.18 -30.93
CA GLU A 515 36.71 -14.70 -30.22
C GLU A 515 37.09 -15.78 -29.20
N GLU A 516 37.93 -16.74 -29.60
CA GLU A 516 38.48 -17.75 -28.68
C GLU A 516 39.28 -17.09 -27.55
N ALA A 517 40.14 -16.12 -27.88
CA ALA A 517 40.93 -15.38 -26.92
C ALA A 517 40.06 -14.55 -25.97
N ALA A 518 38.90 -14.05 -26.42
CA ALA A 518 37.92 -13.37 -25.56
C ALA A 518 37.24 -14.37 -24.61
N GLN A 519 36.87 -15.56 -25.08
CA GLN A 519 36.31 -16.62 -24.24
C GLN A 519 37.28 -17.07 -23.15
N GLN A 520 38.59 -17.11 -23.45
CA GLN A 520 39.64 -17.44 -22.47
C GLN A 520 39.77 -16.40 -21.34
N THR A 521 39.30 -15.16 -21.54
CA THR A 521 39.27 -14.15 -20.46
C THR A 521 38.18 -14.38 -19.42
N ARG A 522 37.29 -15.37 -19.64
CA ARG A 522 36.22 -15.76 -18.71
C ARG A 522 36.80 -16.15 -17.35
N LEU A 523 36.40 -15.43 -16.30
CA LEU A 523 36.82 -15.71 -14.93
C LEU A 523 36.05 -16.91 -14.39
N SER A 524 36.76 -17.95 -13.95
CA SER A 524 36.19 -19.19 -13.41
C SER A 524 35.53 -19.06 -12.02
N PHE A 525 35.57 -17.87 -11.40
CA PHE A 525 35.24 -17.70 -9.98
C PHE A 525 34.15 -16.68 -9.62
N TYR A 526 33.47 -15.97 -10.54
CA TYR A 526 32.44 -14.99 -10.14
C TYR A 526 31.18 -14.85 -11.03
N LYS A 527 30.05 -14.87 -10.31
CA LYS A 527 28.81 -14.06 -10.33
C LYS A 527 27.74 -14.05 -11.43
N TYR A 528 27.92 -14.62 -12.62
CA TYR A 528 26.77 -15.02 -13.42
C TYR A 528 26.75 -16.53 -13.59
N ALA A 529 25.84 -17.15 -12.83
CA ALA A 529 25.31 -18.47 -13.11
C ALA A 529 24.63 -18.40 -14.48
N ASP A 530 25.39 -18.63 -15.55
CA ASP A 530 24.80 -19.05 -16.80
C ASP A 530 23.92 -20.27 -16.49
N ALA A 531 22.64 -20.22 -16.84
CA ALA A 531 21.70 -21.32 -16.64
C ALA A 531 22.29 -22.62 -17.22
N GLY A 532 23.06 -22.53 -18.31
CA GLY A 532 23.78 -23.64 -18.91
C GLY A 532 24.79 -24.33 -17.98
N ALA A 533 25.55 -23.58 -17.17
CA ALA A 533 26.57 -24.15 -16.27
C ALA A 533 25.95 -24.86 -15.05
N HIS A 534 24.75 -24.49 -14.63
CA HIS A 534 23.98 -25.21 -13.61
C HIS A 534 23.23 -26.39 -14.22
N ALA A 535 22.68 -26.24 -15.43
CA ALA A 535 22.03 -27.31 -16.18
C ALA A 535 22.98 -28.49 -16.45
N ASP A 536 24.24 -28.25 -16.83
CA ASP A 536 25.22 -29.34 -17.06
C ASP A 536 25.53 -30.15 -15.79
N VAL A 537 25.62 -29.47 -14.64
CA VAL A 537 25.85 -30.13 -13.35
C VAL A 537 24.59 -30.82 -12.87
N LEU A 538 23.42 -30.25 -13.12
CA LEU A 538 22.14 -30.87 -12.82
C LEU A 538 21.92 -32.13 -13.67
N ARG A 539 22.25 -32.11 -14.97
CA ARG A 539 22.23 -33.29 -15.85
C ARG A 539 23.13 -34.41 -15.33
N LYS A 540 24.36 -34.09 -14.92
CA LYS A 540 25.31 -35.08 -14.35
C LYS A 540 24.84 -35.61 -13.00
N SER A 541 24.23 -34.77 -12.18
CA SER A 541 23.70 -35.13 -10.86
C SER A 541 22.44 -35.98 -10.96
N PHE A 542 21.56 -35.69 -11.91
CA PHE A 542 20.39 -36.49 -12.24
C PHE A 542 20.79 -37.89 -12.75
N LYS A 543 21.76 -37.97 -13.68
CA LYS A 543 22.30 -39.25 -14.16
C LYS A 543 22.97 -40.10 -13.07
N SER A 544 23.58 -39.47 -12.06
CA SER A 544 24.24 -40.14 -10.94
C SER A 544 23.35 -40.34 -9.71
N ARG A 545 22.08 -39.88 -9.75
CA ARG A 545 21.10 -39.94 -8.66
C ARG A 545 21.61 -39.40 -7.32
N SER A 546 22.53 -38.43 -7.35
CA SER A 546 23.15 -37.86 -6.14
C SER A 546 23.14 -36.33 -6.17
N ALA A 547 22.65 -35.71 -5.10
CA ALA A 547 22.66 -34.25 -4.95
C ALA A 547 23.99 -33.71 -4.41
N GLU A 548 24.97 -34.57 -4.11
CA GLU A 548 26.27 -34.20 -3.53
C GLU A 548 27.11 -33.34 -4.48
N MET A 549 27.04 -33.57 -5.79
CA MET A 549 27.71 -32.71 -6.78
C MET A 549 27.15 -31.29 -6.78
N ILE A 550 25.83 -31.14 -6.62
CA ILE A 550 25.17 -29.84 -6.52
C ILE A 550 25.58 -29.19 -5.19
N GLU A 551 25.51 -29.91 -4.07
CA GLU A 551 25.93 -29.40 -2.75
C GLU A 551 27.39 -28.92 -2.75
N ASN A 552 28.32 -29.69 -3.32
CA ASN A 552 29.73 -29.32 -3.38
C ASN A 552 29.95 -28.07 -4.23
N LYS A 553 29.22 -27.94 -5.35
CA LYS A 553 29.27 -26.75 -6.20
C LYS A 553 28.63 -25.54 -5.50
N VAL A 554 27.55 -25.74 -4.77
CA VAL A 554 26.85 -24.72 -3.97
C VAL A 554 27.69 -24.23 -2.80
N ARG A 555 28.42 -25.11 -2.10
CA ARG A 555 29.33 -24.74 -1.00
C ARG A 555 30.48 -23.83 -1.45
N LEU A 556 30.86 -23.87 -2.73
CA LEU A 556 31.89 -22.99 -3.29
C LEU A 556 31.35 -21.57 -3.54
N PHE A 557 30.04 -21.37 -3.65
CA PHE A 557 29.42 -20.06 -3.86
C PHE A 557 29.05 -19.41 -2.52
N THR A 558 29.85 -18.42 -2.10
CA THR A 558 29.63 -17.66 -0.85
C THR A 558 28.92 -16.33 -1.13
N LYS A 559 27.57 -16.35 -1.16
CA LYS A 559 26.63 -15.33 -0.60
C LYS A 559 25.17 -15.63 -0.97
N THR A 560 24.27 -15.34 -0.01
CA THR A 560 22.78 -15.33 -0.01
C THR A 560 22.02 -16.45 -0.73
N ALA A 561 21.24 -17.24 0.03
CA ALA A 561 20.43 -18.36 -0.45
C ALA A 561 19.39 -18.02 -1.56
N LEU A 562 19.03 -16.75 -1.73
CA LEU A 562 18.08 -16.28 -2.75
C LEU A 562 18.69 -16.22 -4.16
N ASP A 563 19.99 -15.93 -4.29
CA ASP A 563 20.65 -15.74 -5.60
C ASP A 563 21.01 -17.08 -6.28
N LEU A 564 20.96 -18.18 -5.52
CA LEU A 564 21.29 -19.53 -5.99
C LEU A 564 20.06 -20.36 -6.40
N LYS A 565 18.94 -20.19 -5.68
CA LYS A 565 17.74 -21.01 -5.90
C LYS A 565 17.09 -20.69 -7.25
N ALA A 566 16.97 -19.42 -7.61
CA ALA A 566 16.32 -19.02 -8.87
C ALA A 566 17.02 -19.55 -10.15
N PRO A 567 18.36 -19.51 -10.29
CA PRO A 567 19.04 -20.14 -11.42
C PRO A 567 18.91 -21.67 -11.46
N LEU A 568 18.91 -22.33 -10.30
CA LEU A 568 18.73 -23.78 -10.22
C LEU A 568 17.30 -24.18 -10.60
N ASP A 569 16.32 -23.41 -10.13
CA ASP A 569 14.91 -23.57 -10.45
C ASP A 569 14.68 -23.42 -11.96
N GLN A 570 15.33 -22.45 -12.61
CA GLN A 570 15.29 -22.31 -14.07
C GLN A 570 15.93 -23.51 -14.78
N ALA A 571 17.09 -23.97 -14.32
CA ALA A 571 17.75 -25.15 -14.90
C ALA A 571 16.90 -26.43 -14.81
N PHE A 572 16.11 -26.59 -13.74
CA PHE A 572 15.13 -27.68 -13.64
C PHE A 572 14.05 -27.59 -14.72
N ARG A 573 13.55 -26.39 -15.04
CA ARG A 573 12.55 -26.21 -16.10
C ARG A 573 13.13 -26.40 -17.49
N ASP A 574 14.33 -25.90 -17.76
CA ASP A 574 15.00 -26.07 -19.06
C ASP A 574 15.22 -27.55 -19.38
N ILE A 575 15.62 -28.35 -18.37
CA ILE A 575 15.78 -29.81 -18.52
C ILE A 575 14.42 -30.50 -18.69
N LEU A 576 13.37 -30.04 -18.01
CA LEU A 576 12.02 -30.57 -18.23
C LEU A 576 11.55 -30.34 -19.67
N LEU A 577 11.78 -29.14 -20.24
CA LEU A 577 11.43 -28.85 -21.63
C LEU A 577 12.14 -29.80 -22.60
N GLU A 578 13.44 -30.05 -22.41
CA GLU A 578 14.17 -31.04 -23.23
C GLU A 578 13.61 -32.46 -23.09
N LEU A 579 13.19 -32.86 -21.88
CA LEU A 579 12.59 -34.19 -21.65
C LEU A 579 11.20 -34.30 -22.30
N LEU A 580 10.41 -33.23 -22.31
CA LEU A 580 9.10 -33.22 -22.96
C LEU A 580 9.22 -33.22 -24.50
N GLU A 581 10.25 -32.60 -25.07
CA GLU A 581 10.54 -32.64 -26.52
C GLU A 581 10.94 -34.03 -27.02
N GLN A 582 11.51 -34.89 -26.16
CA GLN A 582 12.03 -36.21 -26.54
C GLN A 582 11.02 -37.36 -26.42
N GLU A 583 9.73 -37.09 -26.13
CA GLU A 583 8.67 -38.11 -25.91
C GLU A 583 9.09 -39.20 -24.90
N VAL A 584 9.52 -38.80 -23.70
CA VAL A 584 10.06 -39.71 -22.69
C VAL A 584 8.95 -40.40 -21.87
N ASP A 585 9.18 -41.67 -21.48
CA ASP A 585 8.31 -42.47 -20.60
C ASP A 585 7.96 -41.76 -19.27
N VAL A 586 6.72 -41.95 -18.80
CA VAL A 586 6.19 -41.40 -17.53
C VAL A 586 7.07 -41.73 -16.33
N SER A 587 7.76 -42.88 -16.35
CA SER A 587 8.68 -43.29 -15.29
C SER A 587 9.84 -42.31 -15.10
N VAL A 588 10.38 -41.74 -16.19
CA VAL A 588 11.51 -40.79 -16.10
C VAL A 588 11.03 -39.44 -15.57
N LEU A 589 9.83 -39.01 -15.95
CA LEU A 589 9.20 -37.79 -15.42
C LEU A 589 8.96 -37.91 -13.91
N ARG A 590 8.52 -39.09 -13.42
CA ARG A 590 8.39 -39.38 -11.98
C ARG A 590 9.74 -39.27 -11.27
N GLU A 591 10.78 -39.92 -11.80
CA GLU A 591 12.14 -39.86 -11.24
C GLU A 591 12.69 -38.43 -11.20
N PHE A 592 12.37 -37.60 -12.19
CA PHE A 592 12.78 -36.20 -12.23
C PHE A 592 12.09 -35.35 -11.16
N VAL A 593 10.78 -35.55 -10.95
CA VAL A 593 10.05 -34.90 -9.86
C VAL A 593 10.59 -35.36 -8.50
N ASP A 594 10.88 -36.66 -8.31
CA ASP A 594 11.50 -37.18 -7.09
C ASP A 594 12.87 -36.54 -6.82
N PHE A 595 13.68 -36.33 -7.86
CA PHE A 595 14.97 -35.64 -7.75
C PHE A 595 14.81 -34.16 -7.35
N SER A 596 13.76 -33.49 -7.84
CA SER A 596 13.44 -32.12 -7.41
C SER A 596 13.01 -32.06 -5.94
N VAL A 597 12.23 -33.05 -5.46
CA VAL A 597 11.85 -33.17 -4.04
C VAL A 597 13.08 -33.38 -3.15
N LEU A 598 13.99 -34.27 -3.56
CA LEU A 598 15.26 -34.52 -2.86
C LEU A 598 16.13 -33.26 -2.79
N SER A 599 16.16 -32.48 -3.87
CA SER A 599 16.91 -31.21 -3.93
C SER A 599 16.31 -30.14 -3.00
N CYS A 600 14.97 -30.09 -2.90
CA CYS A 600 14.27 -29.20 -1.97
C CYS A 600 14.51 -29.58 -0.50
N ARG A 601 14.50 -30.88 -0.17
CA ARG A 601 14.80 -31.37 1.19
C ARG A 601 16.22 -31.03 1.65
N LYS A 602 17.16 -30.88 0.71
CA LYS A 602 18.54 -30.42 0.94
C LYS A 602 18.71 -28.89 0.88
N GLU A 603 17.60 -28.14 0.82
CA GLU A 603 17.54 -26.67 0.76
C GLU A 603 18.20 -26.03 -0.48
N LEU A 604 18.41 -26.81 -1.55
CA LEU A 604 19.12 -26.36 -2.77
C LEU A 604 18.23 -25.57 -3.73
N SER A 605 16.94 -25.91 -3.81
CA SER A 605 15.93 -25.30 -4.69
C SER A 605 14.76 -24.73 -3.89
N ASN A 606 13.87 -23.98 -4.54
CA ASN A 606 12.66 -23.48 -3.89
C ASN A 606 11.65 -24.62 -3.60
N PRO A 607 11.07 -24.72 -2.38
CA PRO A 607 10.09 -25.75 -2.05
C PRO A 607 8.89 -25.86 -3.00
N THR A 608 8.55 -24.80 -3.74
CA THR A 608 7.46 -24.83 -4.72
C THR A 608 7.79 -25.59 -6.02
N MET A 609 9.07 -25.82 -6.32
CA MET A 609 9.51 -26.34 -7.62
C MET A 609 8.90 -27.68 -8.04
N PRO A 610 8.81 -28.71 -7.17
CA PRO A 610 8.27 -30.00 -7.60
C PRO A 610 6.83 -29.90 -8.12
N VAL A 611 6.00 -29.06 -7.49
CA VAL A 611 4.60 -28.87 -7.90
C VAL A 611 4.49 -28.01 -9.15
N VAL A 612 5.41 -27.07 -9.35
CA VAL A 612 5.46 -26.29 -10.59
C VAL A 612 5.87 -27.17 -11.77
N LEU A 613 6.89 -28.02 -11.60
CA LEU A 613 7.27 -29.01 -12.62
C LEU A 613 6.11 -29.97 -12.92
N LEU A 614 5.37 -30.42 -11.90
CA LEU A 614 4.16 -31.22 -12.11
C LEU A 614 3.10 -30.47 -12.92
N SER A 615 2.86 -29.18 -12.63
CA SER A 615 1.92 -28.37 -13.41
C SER A 615 2.33 -28.29 -14.87
N ASP A 616 3.60 -27.96 -15.13
CA ASP A 616 4.16 -27.86 -16.49
C ASP A 616 4.05 -29.22 -17.22
N ILE A 617 4.26 -30.34 -16.52
CA ILE A 617 4.06 -31.70 -17.04
C ILE A 617 2.59 -31.95 -17.39
N PHE A 618 1.64 -31.69 -16.48
CA PHE A 618 0.23 -31.95 -16.73
C PHE A 618 -0.29 -31.09 -17.90
N ASP A 619 0.16 -29.86 -18.04
CA ASP A 619 -0.22 -28.96 -19.13
C ASP A 619 0.28 -29.43 -20.50
N ALA A 620 1.45 -30.06 -20.56
CA ALA A 620 2.02 -30.58 -21.81
C ALA A 620 1.45 -31.95 -22.23
N LEU A 621 1.00 -32.78 -21.28
CA LEU A 621 0.60 -34.17 -21.54
C LEU A 621 -0.88 -34.37 -21.93
N THR A 622 -1.16 -35.49 -22.61
CA THR A 622 -2.52 -35.95 -22.97
C THR A 622 -3.27 -36.55 -21.78
N LEU A 623 -4.60 -36.64 -21.85
CA LEU A 623 -5.45 -37.06 -20.72
C LEU A 623 -5.12 -38.45 -20.17
N ASP A 624 -4.82 -39.43 -21.03
CA ASP A 624 -4.51 -40.80 -20.61
C ASP A 624 -3.21 -40.86 -19.79
N VAL A 625 -2.19 -40.11 -20.23
CA VAL A 625 -0.89 -40.02 -19.54
C VAL A 625 -1.02 -39.19 -18.26
N CYS A 626 -1.83 -38.14 -18.26
CA CYS A 626 -2.17 -37.38 -17.06
C CYS A 626 -2.82 -38.27 -15.99
N GLN A 627 -3.70 -39.22 -16.36
CA GLN A 627 -4.29 -40.15 -15.41
C GLN A 627 -3.23 -41.07 -14.76
N GLU A 628 -2.23 -41.50 -15.53
CA GLU A 628 -1.12 -42.32 -15.04
C GLU A 628 -0.15 -41.52 -14.16
N MET A 629 0.10 -40.25 -14.51
CA MET A 629 0.94 -39.35 -13.71
C MET A 629 0.22 -38.90 -12.42
N PHE A 630 -1.09 -38.75 -12.44
CA PHE A 630 -1.87 -38.40 -11.25
C PHE A 630 -1.84 -39.51 -10.19
N LEU A 631 -1.72 -40.78 -10.59
CA LEU A 631 -1.51 -41.89 -9.65
C LEU A 631 -0.24 -41.70 -8.81
N TYR A 632 0.82 -41.15 -9.40
CA TYR A 632 2.04 -40.80 -8.66
C TYR A 632 1.78 -39.68 -7.63
N VAL A 633 1.00 -38.66 -8.00
CA VAL A 633 0.61 -37.57 -7.08
C VAL A 633 -0.20 -38.12 -5.90
N GLU A 634 -1.14 -39.04 -6.15
CA GLU A 634 -1.96 -39.72 -5.13
C GLU A 634 -1.12 -40.59 -4.17
N ASN A 635 -0.11 -41.29 -4.68
CA ASN A 635 0.77 -42.12 -3.86
C ASN A 635 1.67 -41.28 -2.96
N ASN A 636 2.05 -40.07 -3.40
CA ASN A 636 2.96 -39.17 -2.67
C ASN A 636 2.26 -38.14 -1.78
N VAL A 637 0.99 -38.37 -1.40
CA VAL A 637 0.23 -37.47 -0.49
C VAL A 637 0.97 -37.17 0.80
N GLU A 638 1.69 -38.14 1.37
CA GLU A 638 2.44 -37.94 2.61
C GLU A 638 3.57 -36.92 2.45
N VAL A 639 4.27 -36.95 1.31
CA VAL A 639 5.31 -35.98 0.96
C VAL A 639 4.73 -34.57 0.84
N TRP A 640 3.59 -34.43 0.15
CA TRP A 640 2.93 -33.12 -0.02
C TRP A 640 2.41 -32.54 1.30
N LYS A 641 2.13 -33.40 2.30
CA LYS A 641 1.70 -33.01 3.65
C LYS A 641 2.84 -32.64 4.59
N GLU A 642 4.10 -32.88 4.23
CA GLU A 642 5.24 -32.41 5.01
C GLU A 642 5.19 -30.88 5.13
N ASN A 643 5.51 -30.33 6.32
CA ASN A 643 5.43 -28.88 6.58
C ASN A 643 6.21 -28.03 5.56
N LEU A 644 7.34 -28.57 5.06
CA LEU A 644 8.19 -27.95 4.05
C LEU A 644 7.44 -27.67 2.74
N PHE A 645 6.59 -28.61 2.31
CA PHE A 645 5.86 -28.53 1.04
C PHE A 645 4.44 -28.01 1.23
N PHE A 646 3.75 -28.41 2.29
CA PHE A 646 2.33 -28.09 2.48
C PHE A 646 2.06 -26.57 2.47
N SER A 647 2.81 -25.80 3.25
CA SER A 647 2.63 -24.34 3.38
C SER A 647 2.84 -23.59 2.05
N CYS A 648 3.86 -23.99 1.28
CA CYS A 648 4.27 -23.35 0.04
C CYS A 648 3.49 -23.86 -1.19
N CYS A 649 3.14 -25.15 -1.24
CA CYS A 649 2.62 -25.82 -2.43
C CYS A 649 1.10 -25.95 -2.47
N LYS A 650 0.40 -25.81 -1.34
CA LYS A 650 -1.05 -26.04 -1.26
C LYS A 650 -1.87 -25.29 -2.32
N ASN A 651 -1.54 -24.03 -2.60
CA ASN A 651 -2.25 -23.22 -3.59
C ASN A 651 -1.91 -23.65 -5.02
N ASN A 652 -0.66 -24.03 -5.28
CA ASN A 652 -0.24 -24.50 -6.61
C ASN A 652 -0.86 -25.85 -6.94
N LEU A 653 -0.94 -26.74 -5.95
CA LEU A 653 -1.58 -28.05 -6.09
C LEU A 653 -3.10 -27.92 -6.28
N LEU A 654 -3.75 -27.00 -5.57
CA LEU A 654 -5.16 -26.68 -5.77
C LEU A 654 -5.42 -26.13 -7.19
N ARG A 655 -4.55 -25.24 -7.68
CA ARG A 655 -4.63 -24.72 -9.06
C ARG A 655 -4.50 -25.85 -10.07
N LEU A 656 -3.45 -26.66 -9.97
CA LEU A 656 -3.22 -27.83 -10.80
C LEU A 656 -4.45 -28.75 -10.85
N CYS A 657 -5.02 -29.10 -9.70
CA CYS A 657 -6.22 -29.95 -9.66
C CYS A 657 -7.44 -29.26 -10.30
N ASN A 658 -7.65 -27.97 -10.08
CA ASN A 658 -8.74 -27.21 -10.70
C ASN A 658 -8.56 -27.06 -12.22
N ASP A 659 -7.32 -26.90 -12.69
CA ASP A 659 -6.99 -26.85 -14.12
C ASP A 659 -7.26 -28.18 -14.80
N LEU A 660 -6.89 -29.30 -14.15
CA LEU A 660 -7.28 -30.63 -14.61
C LEU A 660 -8.80 -30.81 -14.63
N LEU A 661 -9.53 -30.41 -13.57
CA LEU A 661 -10.99 -30.49 -13.55
C LEU A 661 -11.67 -29.64 -14.63
N ARG A 662 -11.07 -28.51 -15.03
CA ARG A 662 -11.54 -27.68 -16.16
C ARG A 662 -11.27 -28.31 -17.51
N ARG A 663 -10.16 -29.04 -17.66
CA ARG A 663 -9.78 -29.74 -18.90
C ARG A 663 -10.58 -31.03 -19.12
N LEU A 664 -11.09 -31.65 -18.07
CA LEU A 664 -11.84 -32.89 -18.15
C LEU A 664 -13.31 -32.67 -18.52
N SER A 665 -13.82 -33.51 -19.42
CA SER A 665 -15.25 -33.57 -19.68
C SER A 665 -15.99 -34.19 -18.49
N ARG A 666 -17.00 -33.47 -17.99
CA ARG A 666 -17.85 -33.90 -16.87
C ARG A 666 -18.76 -35.10 -17.22
N SER A 667 -18.82 -35.53 -18.48
CA SER A 667 -19.66 -36.66 -18.92
C SER A 667 -18.91 -37.99 -19.09
N THR A 668 -17.64 -37.96 -19.53
CA THR A 668 -16.86 -39.17 -19.84
C THR A 668 -15.81 -39.52 -18.79
N ALA A 669 -15.23 -38.52 -18.12
CA ALA A 669 -14.12 -38.71 -17.17
C ALA A 669 -14.55 -38.54 -15.70
N THR A 670 -15.78 -38.93 -15.35
CA THR A 670 -16.35 -38.74 -14.00
C THR A 670 -15.53 -39.44 -12.91
N VAL A 671 -14.99 -40.62 -13.19
CA VAL A 671 -14.13 -41.38 -12.27
C VAL A 671 -12.83 -40.63 -11.98
N PHE A 672 -12.22 -40.03 -13.00
CA PHE A 672 -10.97 -39.28 -12.83
C PHE A 672 -11.21 -37.96 -12.10
N CYS A 673 -12.29 -37.24 -12.39
CA CYS A 673 -12.71 -36.08 -11.60
C CYS A 673 -12.95 -36.45 -10.13
N GLY A 674 -13.57 -37.61 -9.86
CA GLY A 674 -13.78 -38.12 -8.51
C GLY A 674 -12.47 -38.42 -7.78
N ARG A 675 -11.49 -39.02 -8.47
CA ARG A 675 -10.13 -39.24 -7.93
C ARG A 675 -9.43 -37.94 -7.54
N ILE A 676 -9.50 -36.91 -8.40
CA ILE A 676 -8.93 -35.58 -8.11
C ILE A 676 -9.59 -34.95 -6.88
N LEU A 677 -10.92 -35.01 -6.78
CA LEU A 677 -11.66 -34.48 -5.63
C LEU A 677 -11.34 -35.26 -4.33
N LEU A 678 -11.23 -36.59 -4.40
CA LEU A 678 -10.82 -37.42 -3.26
C LEU A 678 -9.39 -37.10 -2.81
N PHE A 679 -8.49 -36.84 -3.75
CA PHE A 679 -7.14 -36.38 -3.44
C PHE A 679 -7.16 -35.03 -2.71
N LEU A 680 -7.89 -34.03 -3.23
CA LEU A 680 -8.03 -32.72 -2.58
C LEU A 680 -8.61 -32.83 -1.17
N ALA A 681 -9.65 -33.66 -0.99
CA ALA A 681 -10.26 -33.94 0.31
C ALA A 681 -9.30 -34.66 1.28
N LYS A 682 -8.42 -35.53 0.77
CA LYS A 682 -7.39 -36.20 1.57
C LYS A 682 -6.25 -35.25 1.91
N PHE A 683 -5.90 -34.33 1.01
CA PHE A 683 -4.76 -33.41 1.14
C PHE A 683 -5.05 -32.29 2.13
N PHE A 684 -6.18 -31.60 1.99
CA PHE A 684 -6.55 -30.47 2.85
C PHE A 684 -7.14 -30.92 4.20
N PRO A 685 -6.63 -30.42 5.34
CA PRO A 685 -7.28 -30.60 6.63
C PRO A 685 -8.57 -29.78 6.70
N PHE A 686 -9.57 -30.27 7.44
CA PHE A 686 -10.88 -29.61 7.57
C PHE A 686 -10.84 -28.24 8.28
N SER A 687 -9.76 -27.93 9.00
CA SER A 687 -9.52 -26.61 9.59
C SER A 687 -9.08 -25.56 8.56
N GLU A 688 -8.64 -25.99 7.38
CA GLU A 688 -8.19 -25.07 6.35
C GLU A 688 -9.36 -24.59 5.47
N ARG A 689 -9.37 -23.28 5.18
CA ARG A 689 -10.44 -22.64 4.39
C ARG A 689 -10.61 -23.22 2.99
N SER A 690 -9.55 -23.77 2.40
CA SER A 690 -9.59 -24.38 1.07
C SER A 690 -10.13 -25.81 1.06
N GLY A 691 -10.16 -26.48 2.22
CA GLY A 691 -10.63 -27.87 2.35
C GLY A 691 -12.14 -28.00 2.53
N LEU A 692 -12.83 -26.91 2.85
CA LEU A 692 -14.27 -26.89 3.11
C LEU A 692 -14.91 -25.65 2.49
N ASN A 693 -16.10 -25.81 1.91
CA ASN A 693 -16.95 -24.67 1.56
C ASN A 693 -17.43 -23.98 2.84
N ILE A 694 -16.72 -22.97 3.34
CA ILE A 694 -17.04 -22.25 4.59
C ILE A 694 -18.28 -21.37 4.43
N VAL A 695 -18.44 -20.72 3.27
CA VAL A 695 -19.52 -19.75 3.02
C VAL A 695 -20.86 -20.46 2.72
N SER A 696 -20.84 -21.78 2.51
CA SER A 696 -22.03 -22.56 2.10
C SER A 696 -22.57 -22.13 0.73
N GLU A 697 -21.71 -21.74 -0.20
CA GLU A 697 -22.15 -21.38 -1.56
C GLU A 697 -22.80 -22.57 -2.27
N PHE A 698 -23.93 -22.32 -2.92
CA PHE A 698 -24.66 -23.33 -3.68
C PHE A 698 -24.02 -23.53 -5.06
N ASN A 699 -23.96 -24.77 -5.53
CA ASN A 699 -23.50 -25.07 -6.88
C ASN A 699 -24.62 -24.77 -7.91
N LEU A 700 -24.65 -23.53 -8.40
CA LEU A 700 -25.65 -23.08 -9.37
C LEU A 700 -25.39 -23.60 -10.80
N GLU A 701 -24.21 -24.15 -11.08
CA GLU A 701 -23.87 -24.70 -12.42
C GLU A 701 -24.62 -25.99 -12.75
N ASN A 702 -25.15 -26.70 -11.74
CA ASN A 702 -25.85 -27.96 -11.95
C ASN A 702 -27.33 -27.73 -12.31
N THR A 703 -27.58 -27.30 -13.54
CA THR A 703 -28.92 -27.10 -14.11
C THR A 703 -29.54 -28.44 -14.52
N THR A 704 -30.83 -28.61 -14.23
CA THR A 704 -31.62 -29.77 -14.70
C THR A 704 -32.44 -29.31 -15.90
N GLU A 705 -32.00 -29.67 -17.10
CA GLU A 705 -32.68 -29.28 -18.35
C GLU A 705 -33.89 -30.19 -18.61
N TYR A 706 -35.07 -29.60 -18.83
CA TYR A 706 -36.31 -30.30 -19.14
C TYR A 706 -37.06 -29.59 -20.28
N GLY A 707 -37.92 -30.32 -21.01
CA GLY A 707 -38.61 -29.76 -22.18
C GLY A 707 -39.77 -28.83 -21.80
N THR A 708 -39.79 -27.61 -22.32
CA THR A 708 -40.87 -26.64 -22.09
C THR A 708 -41.93 -26.63 -23.20
N ASP A 709 -41.70 -27.36 -24.30
CA ASP A 709 -42.61 -27.44 -25.45
C ASP A 709 -43.26 -28.81 -25.56
N SER A 710 -44.59 -28.85 -25.77
CA SER A 710 -45.38 -30.08 -25.90
C SER A 710 -45.16 -30.84 -27.22
N SER A 711 -44.27 -30.37 -28.10
CA SER A 711 -44.11 -30.81 -29.49
C SER A 711 -42.86 -31.65 -29.77
N HIS A 712 -41.93 -31.75 -28.83
CA HIS A 712 -40.66 -32.47 -29.01
C HIS A 712 -40.68 -33.85 -28.34
N ASP A 713 -41.47 -34.79 -28.88
CA ASP A 713 -41.32 -36.20 -28.52
C ASP A 713 -41.85 -37.18 -29.59
N ASN A 714 -41.58 -36.90 -30.87
CA ASN A 714 -41.69 -37.89 -31.95
C ASN A 714 -40.40 -38.75 -32.00
N VAL A 715 -40.22 -39.63 -31.02
CA VAL A 715 -39.33 -40.80 -31.12
C VAL A 715 -40.17 -42.04 -30.84
N GLY A 716 -40.03 -43.01 -31.73
CA GLY A 716 -41.03 -44.03 -32.12
C GLY A 716 -41.54 -44.98 -31.04
N ASP A 717 -42.67 -45.58 -31.39
CA ASP A 717 -43.43 -46.56 -30.63
C ASP A 717 -42.55 -47.71 -30.09
N ILE A 718 -42.63 -47.94 -28.78
CA ILE A 718 -42.19 -49.20 -28.15
C ILE A 718 -43.47 -49.94 -27.76
N GLU A 719 -43.81 -50.96 -28.55
CA GLU A 719 -44.85 -51.93 -28.22
C GLU A 719 -44.41 -52.79 -27.03
N GLY A 720 -45.24 -52.88 -25.98
CA GLY A 720 -45.16 -53.97 -25.02
C GLY A 720 -45.62 -53.67 -23.59
N GLY A 721 -46.84 -54.13 -23.25
CA GLY A 721 -47.16 -54.62 -21.90
C GLY A 721 -48.13 -53.78 -21.07
N ASP A 722 -49.38 -54.25 -20.96
CA ASP A 722 -50.44 -53.77 -20.08
C ASP A 722 -49.98 -53.47 -18.64
N LYS A 723 -50.19 -52.22 -18.17
CA LYS A 723 -50.65 -51.87 -16.80
C LYS A 723 -50.77 -50.34 -16.60
N LYS A 724 -52.01 -49.89 -16.34
CA LYS A 724 -52.44 -48.64 -15.67
C LYS A 724 -51.64 -47.37 -16.01
N ASN A 725 -51.87 -46.80 -17.19
CA ASN A 725 -51.45 -45.44 -17.53
C ASN A 725 -52.32 -44.42 -16.78
N THR A 726 -51.80 -43.84 -15.69
CA THR A 726 -52.16 -42.45 -15.34
C THR A 726 -51.48 -41.56 -16.37
N VAL A 727 -52.24 -40.91 -17.24
CA VAL A 727 -51.68 -39.89 -18.14
C VAL A 727 -51.18 -38.74 -17.27
N ILE A 728 -49.87 -38.62 -17.06
CA ILE A 728 -49.31 -37.45 -16.40
C ILE A 728 -49.54 -36.24 -17.30
N ASP A 729 -50.26 -35.26 -16.74
CA ASP A 729 -50.45 -33.95 -17.36
C ASP A 729 -49.10 -33.26 -17.56
N PHE A 730 -48.87 -32.68 -18.75
CA PHE A 730 -47.70 -31.85 -19.05
C PHE A 730 -47.53 -30.73 -18.00
N THR A 731 -48.65 -30.21 -17.49
CA THR A 731 -48.67 -29.24 -16.39
C THR A 731 -48.02 -29.78 -15.11
N PHE A 732 -48.26 -31.06 -14.77
CA PHE A 732 -47.62 -31.69 -13.61
C PHE A 732 -46.13 -31.93 -13.86
N TYR A 733 -45.75 -32.34 -15.07
CA TYR A 733 -44.34 -32.49 -15.48
C TYR A 733 -43.56 -31.17 -15.32
N CYS A 734 -44.11 -30.05 -15.80
CA CYS A 734 -43.48 -28.74 -15.64
C CYS A 734 -43.41 -28.31 -14.16
N LYS A 735 -44.49 -28.50 -13.39
CA LYS A 735 -44.50 -28.21 -11.94
C LYS A 735 -43.45 -29.04 -11.20
N PHE A 736 -43.34 -30.32 -11.51
CA PHE A 736 -42.39 -31.24 -10.87
C PHE A 736 -40.94 -30.82 -11.14
N TRP A 737 -40.55 -30.58 -12.39
CA TRP A 737 -39.16 -30.22 -12.70
C TRP A 737 -38.81 -28.77 -12.32
N SER A 738 -39.78 -27.86 -12.29
CA SER A 738 -39.55 -26.50 -11.76
C SER A 738 -39.18 -26.49 -10.26
N LEU A 739 -39.60 -27.51 -9.49
CA LEU A 739 -39.16 -27.66 -8.10
C LEU A 739 -37.65 -27.87 -7.99
N GLN A 740 -37.01 -28.42 -9.03
CA GLN A 740 -35.58 -28.68 -9.00
C GLN A 740 -34.75 -27.40 -9.01
N ASP A 741 -35.26 -26.31 -9.58
CA ASP A 741 -34.62 -25.00 -9.50
C ASP A 741 -34.66 -24.44 -8.06
N PHE A 742 -35.75 -24.64 -7.33
CA PHE A 742 -35.84 -24.28 -5.91
C PHE A 742 -34.92 -25.14 -5.03
N PHE A 743 -34.78 -26.43 -5.32
CA PHE A 743 -33.81 -27.29 -4.64
C PHE A 743 -32.36 -26.91 -4.95
N ARG A 744 -32.09 -26.39 -6.16
CA ARG A 744 -30.76 -25.88 -6.54
C ARG A 744 -30.43 -24.57 -5.84
N ASN A 745 -31.38 -23.64 -5.78
CA ASN A 745 -31.19 -22.31 -5.21
C ASN A 745 -32.25 -22.00 -4.14
N PRO A 746 -32.03 -22.43 -2.88
CA PRO A 746 -32.99 -22.23 -1.81
C PRO A 746 -33.18 -20.75 -1.43
N ASN A 747 -32.26 -19.86 -1.81
CA ASN A 747 -32.36 -18.43 -1.52
C ASN A 747 -33.55 -17.76 -2.24
N GLN A 748 -34.07 -18.37 -3.32
CA GLN A 748 -35.26 -17.87 -4.02
C GLN A 748 -36.52 -17.92 -3.13
N LEU A 749 -36.54 -18.81 -2.13
CA LEU A 749 -37.69 -19.04 -1.25
C LEU A 749 -37.93 -17.91 -0.24
N TYR A 750 -37.00 -16.97 -0.11
CA TYR A 750 -37.21 -15.76 0.70
C TYR A 750 -38.02 -14.68 -0.04
N SER A 751 -38.27 -14.82 -1.35
CA SER A 751 -39.19 -13.97 -2.10
C SER A 751 -40.64 -14.45 -1.94
N LYS A 752 -41.59 -13.52 -1.71
CA LYS A 752 -43.02 -13.85 -1.51
C LYS A 752 -43.64 -14.60 -2.69
N VAL A 753 -43.36 -14.16 -3.92
CA VAL A 753 -43.91 -14.77 -5.16
C VAL A 753 -43.40 -16.19 -5.33
N GLN A 754 -42.08 -16.36 -5.23
CA GLN A 754 -41.42 -17.65 -5.38
C GLN A 754 -41.80 -18.63 -4.26
N TRP A 755 -41.98 -18.13 -3.03
CA TRP A 755 -42.47 -18.93 -1.89
C TRP A 755 -43.88 -19.49 -2.15
N LYS A 756 -44.83 -18.66 -2.59
CA LYS A 756 -46.20 -19.11 -2.91
C LYS A 756 -46.20 -20.14 -4.05
N LEU A 757 -45.37 -19.91 -5.07
CA LEU A 757 -45.20 -20.82 -6.20
C LEU A 757 -44.68 -22.18 -5.74
N PHE A 758 -43.61 -22.18 -4.93
CA PHE A 758 -43.03 -23.37 -4.32
C PHE A 758 -44.05 -24.13 -3.46
N CYS A 759 -44.77 -23.45 -2.56
CA CYS A 759 -45.79 -24.09 -1.72
C CYS A 759 -46.87 -24.79 -2.57
N THR A 760 -47.29 -24.16 -3.67
CA THR A 760 -48.30 -24.72 -4.59
C THR A 760 -47.76 -25.97 -5.29
N TYR A 761 -46.56 -25.90 -5.84
CA TYR A 761 -45.93 -27.00 -6.57
C TYR A 761 -45.57 -28.17 -5.64
N ALA A 762 -44.98 -27.89 -4.48
CA ALA A 762 -44.62 -28.88 -3.47
C ALA A 762 -45.86 -29.60 -2.94
N THR A 763 -46.94 -28.88 -2.65
CA THR A 763 -48.20 -29.48 -2.19
C THR A 763 -48.81 -30.39 -3.26
N SER A 764 -48.76 -29.97 -4.54
CA SER A 764 -49.21 -30.80 -5.66
C SER A 764 -48.41 -32.10 -5.75
N VAL A 765 -47.07 -32.04 -5.68
CA VAL A 765 -46.20 -33.23 -5.79
C VAL A 765 -46.35 -34.16 -4.58
N LEU A 766 -46.37 -33.63 -3.36
CA LEU A 766 -46.54 -34.43 -2.15
C LEU A 766 -47.93 -35.10 -2.09
N ASN A 767 -48.97 -34.45 -2.61
CA ASN A 767 -50.31 -35.06 -2.74
C ASN A 767 -50.31 -36.18 -3.77
N THR A 768 -49.65 -36.01 -4.93
CA THR A 768 -49.50 -37.08 -5.92
C THR A 768 -48.74 -38.27 -5.34
N PHE A 769 -47.66 -38.05 -4.60
CA PHE A 769 -46.95 -39.14 -3.91
C PHE A 769 -47.82 -39.83 -2.85
N HIS A 770 -48.63 -39.08 -2.10
CA HIS A 770 -49.57 -39.69 -1.16
C HIS A 770 -50.65 -40.54 -1.86
N GLY A 771 -51.10 -40.11 -3.05
CA GLY A 771 -52.06 -40.85 -3.88
C GLY A 771 -51.48 -42.11 -4.53
N LEU A 772 -50.20 -42.11 -4.87
CA LEU A 772 -49.49 -43.25 -5.48
C LEU A 772 -48.93 -44.19 -4.40
N LYS A 773 -49.62 -45.30 -4.12
CA LYS A 773 -49.14 -46.34 -3.20
C LYS A 773 -48.27 -47.36 -3.93
N LEU A 774 -47.05 -47.59 -3.43
CA LEU A 774 -46.10 -48.54 -3.99
C LEU A 774 -46.33 -49.94 -3.37
N GLU A 775 -46.46 -50.97 -4.22
CA GLU A 775 -46.55 -52.37 -3.77
C GLU A 775 -45.14 -52.98 -3.62
N HIS A 776 -44.93 -53.73 -2.54
CA HIS A 776 -43.66 -54.40 -2.25
C HIS A 776 -43.49 -55.61 -3.18
N ILE A 777 -42.60 -55.54 -4.18
CA ILE A 777 -42.21 -56.71 -4.98
C ILE A 777 -41.12 -57.46 -4.20
N GLU A 778 -41.49 -58.54 -3.50
CA GLU A 778 -40.52 -59.50 -2.97
C GLU A 778 -39.88 -60.28 -4.13
N ASN A 779 -38.73 -59.82 -4.62
CA ASN A 779 -37.89 -60.65 -5.48
C ASN A 779 -37.04 -61.58 -4.60
N ASN A 780 -37.54 -62.81 -4.41
CA ASN A 780 -36.74 -63.96 -3.98
C ASN A 780 -35.76 -64.34 -5.10
N GLY A 781 -34.46 -64.06 -4.92
CA GLY A 781 -33.42 -64.65 -5.76
C GLY A 781 -32.13 -63.81 -5.84
N ASN A 782 -31.03 -64.42 -5.40
CA ASN A 782 -29.61 -64.05 -5.55
C ASN A 782 -29.28 -62.97 -6.62
N TYR A 783 -29.41 -61.69 -6.27
CA TYR A 783 -29.05 -60.57 -7.16
C TYR A 783 -27.70 -59.91 -6.79
N CYS A 784 -26.85 -60.60 -6.02
CA CYS A 784 -25.62 -59.99 -5.51
C CYS A 784 -24.44 -60.01 -6.51
N ASP A 785 -24.50 -60.83 -7.57
CA ASP A 785 -23.38 -60.99 -8.51
C ASP A 785 -23.55 -60.29 -9.88
N GLU A 786 -24.75 -59.81 -10.25
CA GLU A 786 -24.99 -59.13 -11.54
C GLU A 786 -24.89 -57.59 -11.50
N ILE A 787 -24.62 -56.99 -10.32
CA ILE A 787 -24.60 -55.52 -10.15
C ILE A 787 -23.36 -54.87 -10.81
N LYS A 788 -22.31 -55.63 -11.16
CA LYS A 788 -21.07 -55.07 -11.71
C LYS A 788 -21.19 -54.46 -13.12
N ASN A 789 -22.28 -54.72 -13.86
CA ASN A 789 -22.45 -54.24 -15.24
C ASN A 789 -23.68 -53.36 -15.48
N LYS A 790 -24.36 -52.84 -14.44
CA LYS A 790 -25.41 -51.84 -14.65
C LYS A 790 -24.79 -50.46 -14.89
N MET A 791 -25.11 -49.90 -16.06
CA MET A 791 -24.83 -48.52 -16.43
C MET A 791 -25.41 -47.58 -15.36
N TYR A 792 -24.53 -46.88 -14.63
CA TYR A 792 -24.92 -45.99 -13.54
C TYR A 792 -25.32 -44.62 -14.10
N PHE A 793 -26.56 -44.20 -13.84
CA PHE A 793 -27.03 -42.87 -14.23
C PHE A 793 -26.65 -41.84 -13.17
N SER A 794 -25.81 -40.87 -13.55
CA SER A 794 -25.31 -39.82 -12.66
C SER A 794 -26.22 -38.61 -12.53
N LYS A 795 -27.19 -38.44 -13.44
CA LYS A 795 -28.17 -37.33 -13.46
C LYS A 795 -29.59 -37.87 -13.61
N TYR A 796 -30.57 -37.05 -13.23
CA TYR A 796 -31.98 -37.35 -13.49
C TYR A 796 -32.27 -37.42 -14.98
N LEU A 797 -33.13 -38.35 -15.38
CA LEU A 797 -33.63 -38.45 -16.76
C LEU A 797 -34.90 -37.61 -16.85
N THR A 798 -34.84 -36.49 -17.55
CA THR A 798 -35.90 -35.47 -17.58
C THR A 798 -36.92 -35.68 -18.70
N SER A 799 -36.98 -36.86 -19.34
CA SER A 799 -37.95 -37.12 -20.41
C SER A 799 -39.37 -37.25 -19.86
N GLN A 800 -40.33 -36.62 -20.55
CA GLN A 800 -41.75 -36.63 -20.18
C GLN A 800 -42.33 -38.04 -20.10
N LYS A 801 -42.00 -38.91 -21.08
CA LYS A 801 -42.48 -40.29 -21.16
C LYS A 801 -41.96 -41.19 -20.03
N LEU A 802 -40.81 -40.84 -19.45
CA LEU A 802 -40.17 -41.62 -18.38
C LEU A 802 -40.59 -41.19 -16.97
N LEU A 803 -41.19 -40.00 -16.80
CA LEU A 803 -41.56 -39.50 -15.47
C LEU A 803 -42.55 -40.46 -14.79
N ASP A 804 -43.52 -41.02 -15.53
CA ASP A 804 -44.45 -42.04 -15.03
C ASP A 804 -43.70 -43.22 -14.41
N LEU A 805 -42.74 -43.80 -15.13
CA LEU A 805 -41.94 -44.93 -14.65
C LEU A 805 -41.07 -44.54 -13.44
N GLN A 806 -40.57 -43.31 -13.39
CA GLN A 806 -39.77 -42.80 -12.28
C GLN A 806 -40.59 -42.60 -11.00
N LEU A 807 -41.86 -42.17 -11.10
CA LEU A 807 -42.71 -42.01 -9.91
C LEU A 807 -43.00 -43.35 -9.21
N TYR A 808 -42.95 -44.47 -9.94
CA TYR A 808 -43.05 -45.82 -9.39
C TYR A 808 -41.71 -46.36 -8.86
N ASP A 809 -40.57 -45.73 -9.18
CA ASP A 809 -39.28 -46.12 -8.64
C ASP A 809 -39.12 -45.64 -7.19
N VAL A 810 -38.93 -46.60 -6.30
CA VAL A 810 -38.64 -46.40 -4.88
C VAL A 810 -37.44 -45.46 -4.66
N ASN A 811 -36.36 -45.65 -5.44
CA ASN A 811 -35.13 -44.89 -5.25
C ASN A 811 -35.30 -43.44 -5.68
N PHE A 812 -36.00 -43.21 -6.78
CA PHE A 812 -36.33 -41.87 -7.26
C PHE A 812 -37.21 -41.12 -6.26
N ARG A 813 -38.27 -41.76 -5.76
CA ARG A 813 -39.15 -41.17 -4.73
C ARG A 813 -38.40 -40.84 -3.45
N ARG A 814 -37.51 -41.72 -2.98
CA ARG A 814 -36.63 -41.46 -1.83
C ARG A 814 -35.71 -40.26 -2.06
N ALA A 815 -35.13 -40.14 -3.25
CA ALA A 815 -34.24 -39.02 -3.57
C ALA A 815 -34.97 -37.67 -3.51
N VAL A 816 -36.18 -37.59 -4.06
CA VAL A 816 -37.00 -36.36 -4.04
C VAL A 816 -37.46 -36.02 -2.62
N LEU A 817 -37.96 -37.01 -1.86
CA LEU A 817 -38.37 -36.79 -0.47
C LEU A 817 -37.20 -36.38 0.43
N LEU A 818 -36.00 -36.92 0.20
CA LEU A 818 -34.79 -36.48 0.90
C LEU A 818 -34.40 -35.04 0.54
N GLN A 819 -34.54 -34.62 -0.73
CA GLN A 819 -34.31 -33.22 -1.14
C GLN A 819 -35.25 -32.26 -0.40
N PHE A 820 -36.52 -32.62 -0.21
CA PHE A 820 -37.44 -31.85 0.63
C PHE A 820 -36.97 -31.74 2.08
N LEU A 821 -36.55 -32.84 2.70
CA LEU A 821 -36.04 -32.80 4.09
C LEU A 821 -34.79 -31.93 4.24
N ILE A 822 -33.83 -32.04 3.31
CA ILE A 822 -32.60 -31.22 3.31
C ILE A 822 -32.94 -29.74 3.16
N LEU A 823 -33.87 -29.40 2.25
CA LEU A 823 -34.33 -28.03 2.03
C LEU A 823 -35.03 -27.47 3.28
N PHE A 824 -35.94 -28.23 3.89
CA PHE A 824 -36.67 -27.81 5.09
C PHE A 824 -35.75 -27.63 6.30
N GLN A 825 -34.74 -28.49 6.45
CA GLN A 825 -33.72 -28.32 7.47
C GLN A 825 -32.89 -27.05 7.22
N TYR A 826 -32.46 -26.79 5.98
CA TYR A 826 -31.73 -25.57 5.63
C TYR A 826 -32.53 -24.31 5.96
N LEU A 827 -33.82 -24.29 5.61
CA LEU A 827 -34.73 -23.18 5.89
C LEU A 827 -34.93 -22.93 7.39
N SER A 828 -34.94 -23.99 8.20
CA SER A 828 -35.16 -23.91 9.65
C SER A 828 -33.87 -23.64 10.45
N SER A 829 -32.71 -24.00 9.91
CA SER A 829 -31.43 -23.90 10.61
C SER A 829 -30.84 -22.49 10.59
N SER A 830 -30.22 -22.07 11.70
CA SER A 830 -29.43 -20.84 11.78
C SER A 830 -28.01 -21.07 11.26
N VAL A 831 -27.64 -20.33 10.21
CA VAL A 831 -26.31 -20.41 9.58
C VAL A 831 -25.70 -19.02 9.61
N LYS A 832 -24.50 -18.89 10.17
CA LYS A 832 -23.80 -17.60 10.39
C LYS A 832 -23.60 -16.76 9.12
N PHE A 833 -23.63 -17.40 7.95
CA PHE A 833 -23.40 -16.77 6.65
C PHE A 833 -24.69 -16.46 5.87
N LYS A 834 -25.88 -16.61 6.49
CA LYS A 834 -27.14 -16.06 5.95
C LYS A 834 -27.20 -14.56 6.20
N SER A 835 -27.75 -13.78 5.28
CA SER A 835 -28.01 -12.35 5.52
C SER A 835 -29.14 -12.20 6.54
N ASP A 836 -29.11 -11.11 7.32
CA ASP A 836 -30.14 -10.79 8.32
C ASP A 836 -31.54 -10.64 7.70
N SER A 837 -31.62 -10.41 6.38
CA SER A 837 -32.86 -10.36 5.60
C SER A 837 -33.47 -11.73 5.26
N PHE A 838 -32.75 -12.84 5.46
CA PHE A 838 -33.18 -14.20 5.13
C PHE A 838 -33.80 -14.93 6.33
N GLU A 839 -34.86 -14.34 6.89
CA GLU A 839 -35.66 -14.95 7.95
C GLU A 839 -37.06 -15.33 7.47
N LEU A 840 -37.53 -16.52 7.89
CA LEU A 840 -38.88 -16.97 7.61
C LEU A 840 -39.87 -16.41 8.63
N LYS A 841 -41.06 -16.02 8.13
CA LYS A 841 -42.20 -15.63 8.97
C LYS A 841 -42.72 -16.84 9.77
N THR A 842 -43.44 -16.56 10.85
CA THR A 842 -44.08 -17.59 11.71
C THR A 842 -44.91 -18.58 10.91
N ASP A 843 -45.76 -18.08 10.02
CA ASP A 843 -46.69 -18.90 9.21
C ASP A 843 -45.93 -19.81 8.24
N GLN A 844 -44.79 -19.35 7.73
CA GLN A 844 -43.93 -20.14 6.84
C GLN A 844 -43.21 -21.26 7.62
N LYS A 845 -42.76 -20.98 8.85
CA LYS A 845 -42.14 -21.99 9.73
C LYS A 845 -43.13 -23.11 10.08
N GLU A 846 -44.38 -22.76 10.39
CA GLU A 846 -45.44 -23.74 10.64
C GLU A 846 -45.73 -24.62 9.41
N TRP A 847 -45.80 -24.01 8.21
CA TRP A 847 -46.00 -24.76 6.97
C TRP A 847 -44.86 -25.73 6.67
N VAL A 848 -43.61 -25.33 6.93
CA VAL A 848 -42.42 -26.19 6.77
C VAL A 848 -42.47 -27.38 7.74
N GLN A 849 -42.84 -27.16 9.01
CA GLN A 849 -42.99 -28.23 9.99
C GLN A 849 -44.07 -29.23 9.57
N ALA A 850 -45.26 -28.75 9.21
CA ALA A 850 -46.36 -29.60 8.74
C ALA A 850 -45.99 -30.41 7.48
N SER A 851 -45.26 -29.79 6.55
CA SER A 851 -44.78 -30.46 5.34
C SER A 851 -43.69 -31.49 5.63
N THR A 852 -42.83 -31.23 6.62
CA THR A 852 -41.77 -32.15 7.09
C THR A 852 -42.38 -33.44 7.66
N ASP A 853 -43.40 -33.32 8.51
CA ASP A 853 -44.12 -34.48 9.06
C ASP A 853 -44.77 -35.33 7.97
N LYS A 854 -45.35 -34.67 6.96
CA LYS A 854 -45.93 -35.34 5.79
C LYS A 854 -44.87 -36.11 5.00
N VAL A 855 -43.69 -35.54 4.80
CA VAL A 855 -42.57 -36.20 4.10
C VAL A 855 -42.06 -37.41 4.88
N TYR A 856 -41.91 -37.31 6.20
CA TYR A 856 -41.53 -38.46 7.04
C TYR A 856 -42.57 -39.59 7.00
N ASN A 857 -43.86 -39.26 6.98
CA ASN A 857 -44.92 -40.26 6.83
C ASN A 857 -44.82 -40.96 5.46
N LEU A 858 -44.60 -40.22 4.37
CA LEU A 858 -44.39 -40.79 3.03
C LEU A 858 -43.14 -41.67 2.94
N LEU A 859 -42.05 -41.32 3.63
CA LEU A 859 -40.85 -42.15 3.70
C LEU A 859 -41.10 -43.45 4.48
N ARG A 860 -41.84 -43.41 5.59
CA ARG A 860 -42.24 -44.59 6.36
C ARG A 860 -43.11 -45.54 5.54
N GLU A 861 -43.93 -45.01 4.64
CA GLU A 861 -44.79 -45.75 3.71
C GLU A 861 -44.04 -46.33 2.50
N THR A 862 -42.79 -45.92 2.24
CA THR A 862 -42.02 -46.33 1.04
C THR A 862 -41.18 -47.61 1.29
N PRO A 863 -41.55 -48.78 0.73
CA PRO A 863 -40.76 -50.02 0.84
C PRO A 863 -39.44 -49.96 0.02
N PRO A 864 -38.38 -50.72 0.33
CA PRO A 864 -38.21 -51.67 1.43
C PRO A 864 -37.71 -51.00 2.74
N ASP A 865 -38.16 -51.46 3.90
CA ASP A 865 -37.75 -50.94 5.22
C ASP A 865 -37.94 -49.42 5.43
N GLY A 866 -39.06 -48.85 4.98
CA GLY A 866 -39.34 -47.40 5.05
C GLY A 866 -39.22 -46.78 6.46
N LYS A 867 -39.65 -47.48 7.51
CA LYS A 867 -39.51 -47.01 8.90
C LYS A 867 -38.05 -46.84 9.32
N ARG A 868 -37.23 -47.86 9.07
CA ARG A 868 -35.79 -47.84 9.35
C ARG A 868 -35.08 -46.78 8.51
N PHE A 869 -35.48 -46.63 7.25
CA PHE A 869 -34.94 -45.59 6.37
C PHE A 869 -35.26 -44.18 6.89
N ALA A 870 -36.49 -43.94 7.37
CA ALA A 870 -36.89 -42.67 7.97
C ALA A 870 -36.11 -42.36 9.27
N GLU A 871 -35.87 -43.37 10.11
CA GLU A 871 -35.02 -43.24 11.30
C GLU A 871 -33.56 -42.92 10.94
N ILE A 872 -32.99 -43.59 9.93
CA ILE A 872 -31.64 -43.30 9.42
C ILE A 872 -31.57 -41.87 8.87
N ALA A 873 -32.56 -41.45 8.07
CA ALA A 873 -32.62 -40.08 7.55
C ALA A 873 -32.69 -39.06 8.69
N SER A 874 -33.53 -39.29 9.71
CA SER A 874 -33.60 -38.43 10.90
C SER A 874 -32.27 -38.34 11.65
N ASN A 875 -31.55 -39.46 11.81
CA ASN A 875 -30.23 -39.48 12.46
C ASN A 875 -29.14 -38.80 11.62
N ILE A 876 -29.23 -38.84 10.28
CA ILE A 876 -28.31 -38.13 9.40
C ILE A 876 -28.54 -36.62 9.50
N LEU A 877 -29.80 -36.18 9.44
CA LEU A 877 -30.16 -34.76 9.54
C LEU A 877 -29.79 -34.18 10.91
N SER A 878 -29.97 -34.93 12.01
CA SER A 878 -29.47 -34.49 13.33
C SER A 878 -27.93 -34.41 13.39
N ARG A 879 -27.22 -35.31 12.70
CA ARG A 879 -25.76 -35.20 12.53
C ARG A 879 -25.36 -33.95 11.74
N GLU A 880 -26.15 -33.55 10.74
CA GLU A 880 -25.92 -32.33 9.97
C GLU A 880 -26.09 -31.06 10.82
N GLU A 881 -26.95 -31.06 11.84
CA GLU A 881 -27.05 -29.94 12.79
C GLU A 881 -25.74 -29.75 13.57
N TYR A 882 -25.13 -30.83 14.05
CA TYR A 882 -23.82 -30.76 14.71
C TYR A 882 -22.72 -30.27 13.76
N TRP A 883 -22.79 -30.65 12.48
CA TRP A 883 -21.87 -30.16 11.45
C TRP A 883 -22.04 -28.66 11.20
N ASN A 884 -23.28 -28.19 11.12
CA ASN A 884 -23.61 -26.77 10.97
C ASN A 884 -23.14 -25.96 12.18
N ALA A 885 -23.33 -26.46 13.40
CA ALA A 885 -22.84 -25.83 14.62
C ALA A 885 -21.30 -25.73 14.63
N TRP A 886 -20.60 -26.83 14.35
CA TRP A 886 -19.13 -26.84 14.25
C TRP A 886 -18.59 -25.87 13.18
N LYS A 887 -19.32 -25.71 12.08
CA LYS A 887 -18.99 -24.76 11.02
C LYS A 887 -19.26 -23.30 11.43
N ASN A 888 -20.36 -23.03 12.13
CA ASN A 888 -20.66 -21.71 12.70
C ASN A 888 -19.58 -21.26 13.70
N ASP A 889 -18.96 -22.21 14.40
CA ASP A 889 -17.82 -22.00 15.32
C ASP A 889 -16.48 -21.76 14.60
N GLY A 890 -16.45 -21.76 13.26
CA GLY A 890 -15.24 -21.50 12.48
C GLY A 890 -14.35 -22.73 12.25
N CYS A 891 -14.94 -23.93 12.26
CA CYS A 891 -14.28 -25.19 11.88
C CYS A 891 -13.01 -25.53 12.70
N PRO A 892 -13.09 -25.64 14.04
CA PRO A 892 -11.93 -25.99 14.87
C PRO A 892 -11.39 -27.39 14.54
N GLU A 893 -10.08 -27.60 14.70
CA GLU A 893 -9.42 -28.88 14.41
C GLU A 893 -10.04 -30.05 15.20
N LEU A 894 -10.52 -31.07 14.48
CA LEU A 894 -11.17 -32.26 15.04
C LEU A 894 -10.24 -33.14 15.89
N LYS A 895 -8.92 -32.99 15.76
CA LYS A 895 -7.91 -33.65 16.61
C LYS A 895 -7.01 -32.59 17.22
N LYS A 896 -6.91 -32.56 18.56
CA LYS A 896 -5.77 -31.92 19.22
C LYS A 896 -4.51 -32.65 18.77
N SER A 897 -3.51 -31.92 18.29
CA SER A 897 -2.22 -32.50 17.91
C SER A 897 -1.65 -33.29 19.09
N VAL A 898 -1.35 -34.57 18.85
CA VAL A 898 -0.53 -35.34 19.78
C VAL A 898 0.82 -34.66 19.77
N ILE A 899 1.22 -34.09 20.90
CA ILE A 899 2.58 -33.60 21.10
C ILE A 899 3.49 -34.82 20.93
N SER A 900 4.07 -34.97 19.75
CA SER A 900 5.13 -35.94 19.53
C SER A 900 6.27 -35.56 20.46
N LEU A 901 6.57 -36.44 21.41
CA LEU A 901 7.80 -36.41 22.19
C LEU A 901 8.97 -36.54 21.20
N GLU A 902 9.47 -35.40 20.71
CA GLU A 902 10.67 -35.36 19.90
C GLU A 902 11.87 -35.78 20.76
N SER A 903 12.56 -36.83 20.29
CA SER A 903 13.94 -37.10 20.66
C SER A 903 14.82 -35.88 20.36
N PRO A 904 15.83 -35.56 21.19
CA PRO A 904 16.59 -34.33 21.07
C PRO A 904 17.59 -34.44 19.92
N GLU A 905 17.14 -34.15 18.69
CA GLU A 905 18.05 -33.83 17.61
C GLU A 905 18.53 -32.38 17.77
N LYS A 906 19.85 -32.21 17.70
CA LYS A 906 20.56 -30.95 17.93
C LYS A 906 20.02 -29.87 17.00
N ARG A 907 19.27 -28.93 17.58
CA ARG A 907 19.03 -27.62 16.96
C ARG A 907 20.36 -27.02 16.55
N LYS A 908 20.58 -26.83 15.24
CA LYS A 908 21.51 -25.80 14.77
C LYS A 908 20.99 -24.49 15.32
N SER A 909 21.82 -23.80 16.10
CA SER A 909 21.52 -22.47 16.60
C SER A 909 21.42 -21.51 15.42
N GLU A 910 20.20 -21.21 14.98
CA GLU A 910 19.94 -19.88 14.44
C GLU A 910 20.22 -18.92 15.60
N GLU A 911 21.24 -18.08 15.45
CA GLU A 911 21.50 -17.01 16.40
C GLU A 911 20.23 -16.15 16.47
N ARG A 912 19.51 -16.27 17.59
CA ARG A 912 18.36 -15.41 17.85
C ARG A 912 18.87 -13.97 17.76
N PRO A 913 18.18 -13.07 17.02
CA PRO A 913 18.54 -11.66 17.04
C PRO A 913 18.58 -11.21 18.51
N LEU A 914 19.63 -10.48 18.86
CA LEU A 914 19.85 -10.03 20.23
C LEU A 914 18.61 -9.25 20.67
N LEU A 915 18.14 -9.47 21.89
CA LEU A 915 16.94 -8.82 22.43
C LEU A 915 16.99 -7.29 22.28
N GLY A 916 18.19 -6.72 22.35
CA GLY A 916 18.44 -5.30 22.10
C GLY A 916 18.12 -4.85 20.68
N ASP A 917 18.40 -5.66 19.65
CA ASP A 917 18.11 -5.33 18.26
C ASP A 917 16.61 -5.36 17.99
N MET A 918 15.90 -6.34 18.55
CA MET A 918 14.43 -6.41 18.46
C MET A 918 13.73 -5.23 19.15
N ILE A 919 14.23 -4.79 20.31
CA ILE A 919 13.71 -3.61 21.02
C ILE A 919 13.99 -2.33 20.23
N LYS A 920 15.18 -2.21 19.62
CA LYS A 920 15.60 -1.04 18.85
C LYS A 920 14.84 -0.94 17.52
N GLU A 921 14.57 -2.07 16.87
CA GLU A 921 13.76 -2.14 15.66
C GLU A 921 12.29 -1.82 15.96
N ALA A 922 11.72 -2.40 17.03
CA ALA A 922 10.37 -2.06 17.49
C ALA A 922 10.24 -0.57 17.85
N SER A 923 11.20 -0.03 18.61
CA SER A 923 11.19 1.38 19.03
C SER A 923 11.37 2.34 17.85
N SER A 924 12.15 1.96 16.82
CA SER A 924 12.26 2.77 15.60
C SER A 924 10.96 2.83 14.78
N GLN A 925 10.08 1.84 14.93
CA GLN A 925 8.76 1.79 14.33
C GLN A 925 7.64 2.32 15.26
N GLY A 926 8.00 2.91 16.42
CA GLY A 926 7.02 3.39 17.40
C GLY A 926 6.24 2.28 18.11
N ARG A 927 6.81 1.07 18.17
CA ARG A 927 6.23 -0.13 18.80
C ARG A 927 7.03 -0.51 20.06
N TYR A 928 6.32 -0.91 21.12
CA TYR A 928 6.86 -1.40 22.38
C TYR A 928 7.02 -2.92 22.35
N TYR A 929 8.20 -3.42 22.70
CA TYR A 929 8.49 -4.86 22.79
C TYR A 929 8.63 -5.27 24.26
N MET A 930 7.63 -5.95 24.81
CA MET A 930 7.52 -6.28 26.25
C MET A 930 7.98 -7.71 26.59
N GLY A 931 8.82 -8.31 25.73
CA GLY A 931 9.41 -9.64 25.94
C GLY A 931 8.44 -10.80 25.72
N SER A 932 7.19 -10.70 26.18
CA SER A 932 6.13 -11.65 25.82
C SER A 932 5.33 -11.16 24.62
N LEU A 933 4.91 -12.08 23.77
CA LEU A 933 4.18 -11.77 22.54
C LEU A 933 2.83 -11.10 22.83
N GLU A 934 2.16 -11.49 23.91
CA GLU A 934 0.86 -10.95 24.29
C GLU A 934 0.96 -9.54 24.84
N LEU A 935 1.93 -9.25 25.74
CA LEU A 935 2.14 -7.88 26.21
C LEU A 935 2.63 -6.97 25.08
N THR A 936 3.48 -7.49 24.19
CA THR A 936 3.94 -6.74 23.00
C THR A 936 2.77 -6.40 22.09
N LYS A 937 1.82 -7.31 21.88
CA LYS A 937 0.59 -7.00 21.11
C LYS A 937 -0.29 -5.98 21.83
N LEU A 938 -0.50 -6.13 23.13
CA LEU A 938 -1.36 -5.26 23.93
C LEU A 938 -0.84 -3.82 23.99
N TRP A 939 0.47 -3.65 24.13
CA TRP A 939 1.12 -2.34 24.16
C TRP A 939 1.26 -1.68 22.79
N ASN A 940 1.07 -2.44 21.71
CA ASN A 940 1.10 -1.94 20.33
C ASN A 940 -0.28 -1.83 19.70
N LEU A 941 -1.34 -2.10 20.46
CA LEU A 941 -2.72 -2.12 19.98
C LEU A 941 -3.21 -0.70 19.63
N CYS A 942 -2.73 0.31 20.36
CA CYS A 942 -2.86 1.73 20.04
C CYS A 942 -1.61 2.47 20.61
N PRO A 943 -0.72 3.02 19.76
CA PRO A 943 0.49 3.70 20.24
C PRO A 943 0.21 5.00 21.01
N ASP A 944 -0.94 5.63 20.76
CA ASP A 944 -1.38 6.86 21.43
C ASP A 944 -2.77 6.69 22.06
N ASN A 945 -2.80 6.33 23.35
CA ASN A 945 -4.04 6.10 24.10
C ASN A 945 -4.90 7.37 24.21
N LEU A 946 -4.30 8.56 24.12
CA LEU A 946 -5.01 9.85 24.21
C LEU A 946 -5.82 10.16 22.95
N GLU A 947 -5.31 9.81 21.76
CA GLU A 947 -6.08 9.91 20.51
C GLU A 947 -7.16 8.83 20.43
N ALA A 948 -6.85 7.61 20.87
CA ALA A 948 -7.86 6.53 20.96
C ALA A 948 -9.01 6.88 21.92
N CYS A 949 -8.75 7.68 22.98
CA CYS A 949 -9.78 8.22 23.88
C CYS A 949 -10.58 9.40 23.29
N LYS A 950 -10.17 9.97 22.15
CA LYS A 950 -10.90 11.03 21.43
C LYS A 950 -11.77 10.51 20.28
N GLY A 951 -11.68 9.22 19.95
CA GLY A 951 -12.49 8.60 18.90
C GLY A 951 -13.98 8.59 19.25
N ARG A 952 -14.84 8.95 18.29
CA ARG A 952 -16.31 8.93 18.45
C ARG A 952 -16.85 7.54 18.80
N ASP A 953 -16.15 6.47 18.41
CA ASP A 953 -16.48 5.07 18.70
C ASP A 953 -16.41 4.71 20.20
N ARG A 954 -15.82 5.57 21.03
CA ARG A 954 -15.78 5.42 22.50
C ARG A 954 -16.73 6.33 23.26
N ASP A 955 -17.57 7.09 22.55
CA ASP A 955 -18.69 7.79 23.17
C ASP A 955 -19.85 6.79 23.36
N PHE A 956 -19.79 6.03 24.46
CA PHE A 956 -20.79 4.99 24.79
C PHE A 956 -22.11 5.57 25.28
N LEU A 957 -22.32 6.88 25.20
CA LEU A 957 -23.51 7.54 25.70
C LEU A 957 -24.58 7.59 24.60
N PRO A 958 -25.69 6.86 24.72
CA PRO A 958 -26.78 6.98 23.76
C PRO A 958 -27.42 8.38 23.83
N THR A 959 -28.01 8.83 22.73
CA THR A 959 -28.82 10.06 22.74
C THR A 959 -30.12 9.82 23.54
N LEU A 960 -30.75 10.88 24.04
CA LEU A 960 -32.01 10.75 24.79
C LEU A 960 -33.11 10.11 23.93
N GLU A 961 -33.15 10.46 22.64
CA GLU A 961 -34.13 9.92 21.69
C GLU A 961 -33.90 8.43 21.44
N ASP A 962 -32.65 8.02 21.22
CA ASP A 962 -32.31 6.60 21.05
C ASP A 962 -32.61 5.81 22.33
N TYR A 963 -32.27 6.37 23.51
CA TYR A 963 -32.48 5.68 24.78
C TYR A 963 -33.96 5.52 25.15
N PHE A 964 -34.80 6.51 24.83
CA PHE A 964 -36.25 6.48 25.10
C PHE A 964 -37.08 5.92 23.94
N SER A 965 -36.48 5.59 22.79
CA SER A 965 -37.18 5.08 21.60
C SER A 965 -38.10 3.89 21.91
N ASP A 966 -37.61 2.91 22.65
CA ASP A 966 -38.39 1.73 23.08
C ASP A 966 -39.53 2.12 24.05
N ALA A 967 -39.31 3.10 24.94
CA ALA A 967 -40.33 3.56 25.89
C ALA A 967 -41.42 4.42 25.20
N ILE A 968 -41.06 5.18 24.16
CA ILE A 968 -41.99 5.91 23.29
C ILE A 968 -42.85 4.91 22.52
N ALA A 969 -42.22 3.91 21.90
CA ALA A 969 -42.93 2.85 21.15
C ALA A 969 -43.90 2.06 22.04
N GLN A 970 -43.52 1.76 23.29
CA GLN A 970 -44.41 1.11 24.26
C GLN A 970 -45.63 1.99 24.60
N MET A 971 -45.45 3.31 24.76
CA MET A 971 -46.57 4.22 25.05
C MET A 971 -47.48 4.49 23.84
N GLU A 972 -46.94 4.48 22.62
CA GLU A 972 -47.71 4.68 21.38
C GLU A 972 -48.48 3.43 20.95
N SER A 973 -48.06 2.24 21.39
CA SER A 973 -48.79 1.00 21.14
C SER A 973 -50.07 0.92 21.99
N SER A 974 -51.24 0.82 21.35
CA SER A 974 -52.56 0.81 22.02
C SER A 974 -52.90 -0.51 22.75
N THR A 975 -51.91 -1.34 23.06
CA THR A 975 -52.11 -2.65 23.70
C THR A 975 -51.79 -2.56 25.19
N SER A 976 -52.62 -3.13 26.05
CA SER A 976 -52.42 -3.08 27.51
C SER A 976 -51.20 -3.93 27.93
N ILE A 977 -50.04 -3.29 28.07
CA ILE A 977 -48.79 -3.91 28.51
C ILE A 977 -48.90 -4.25 30.01
N LYS A 978 -48.44 -5.44 30.42
CA LYS A 978 -48.39 -5.83 31.84
C LYS A 978 -47.38 -4.95 32.60
N ASP A 979 -47.69 -4.61 33.85
CA ASP A 979 -46.88 -3.70 34.66
C ASP A 979 -45.41 -4.12 34.86
N GLU A 980 -45.10 -5.41 34.74
CA GLU A 980 -43.73 -5.97 34.86
C GLU A 980 -42.86 -5.73 33.62
N ASP A 981 -43.47 -5.53 32.45
CA ASP A 981 -42.76 -5.34 31.17
C ASP A 981 -42.67 -3.86 30.76
N ASN A 982 -43.21 -2.95 31.58
CA ASN A 982 -43.18 -1.52 31.32
C ASN A 982 -41.83 -0.91 31.73
N LEU A 983 -41.04 -0.50 30.75
CA LEU A 983 -39.70 0.09 30.93
C LEU A 983 -39.71 1.33 31.84
N LEU A 984 -40.80 2.10 31.85
CA LEU A 984 -40.94 3.33 32.65
C LEU A 984 -41.16 3.04 34.14
N LYS A 985 -41.58 1.81 34.50
CA LYS A 985 -41.71 1.33 35.88
C LYS A 985 -40.46 0.60 36.37
N ASP A 986 -39.54 0.22 35.48
CA ASP A 986 -38.24 -0.37 35.87
C ASP A 986 -37.34 0.70 36.50
N GLY A 987 -37.00 0.49 37.78
CA GLY A 987 -36.13 1.39 38.54
C GLY A 987 -34.74 1.54 37.91
N ASN A 988 -34.16 0.48 37.33
CA ASN A 988 -32.82 0.54 36.75
C ASN A 988 -32.80 1.39 35.47
N TYR A 989 -33.82 1.22 34.63
CA TYR A 989 -34.04 2.05 33.44
C TYR A 989 -34.27 3.51 33.84
N GLY A 990 -35.16 3.76 34.82
CA GLY A 990 -35.46 5.09 35.31
C GLY A 990 -34.26 5.84 35.90
N TRP A 991 -33.38 5.16 36.64
CA TRP A 991 -32.16 5.78 37.18
C TRP A 991 -31.07 6.06 36.14
N ARG A 992 -31.06 5.33 35.02
CA ARG A 992 -30.18 5.62 33.87
C ARG A 992 -30.72 6.79 33.05
N ALA A 993 -32.03 6.81 32.82
CA ALA A 993 -32.78 7.92 32.22
C ALA A 993 -32.56 9.25 32.96
N LEU A 994 -32.69 9.27 34.30
CA LEU A 994 -32.44 10.46 35.11
C LEU A 994 -31.02 11.01 34.96
N ARG A 995 -30.01 10.13 34.91
CA ARG A 995 -28.61 10.52 34.75
C ARG A 995 -28.34 11.16 33.39
N LEU A 996 -29.00 10.65 32.34
CA LEU A 996 -28.97 11.23 31.01
C LEU A 996 -29.67 12.60 30.98
N LEU A 997 -30.86 12.73 31.58
CA LEU A 997 -31.63 13.98 31.63
C LEU A 997 -30.94 15.08 32.45
N ALA A 998 -30.31 14.73 33.57
CA ALA A 998 -29.59 15.67 34.41
C ALA A 998 -28.38 16.32 33.71
N LYS A 999 -27.80 15.67 32.69
CA LYS A 999 -26.67 16.21 31.93
C LYS A 999 -27.08 17.38 31.02
N ARG A 1000 -28.36 17.43 30.60
CA ARG A 1000 -28.89 18.48 29.70
C ARG A 1000 -29.36 19.73 30.44
N SER A 1001 -29.68 19.61 31.74
CA SER A 1001 -30.07 20.76 32.57
C SER A 1001 -29.24 20.82 33.87
N PRO A 1002 -28.35 21.80 34.03
CA PRO A 1002 -27.51 21.92 35.24
C PRO A 1002 -28.30 22.23 36.52
N HIS A 1003 -29.60 22.52 36.42
CA HIS A 1003 -30.49 22.81 37.55
C HIS A 1003 -31.33 21.61 38.01
N PHE A 1004 -31.13 20.43 37.40
CA PHE A 1004 -31.92 19.23 37.67
C PHE A 1004 -31.87 18.74 39.13
N PHE A 1005 -30.75 18.96 39.82
CA PHE A 1005 -30.56 18.57 41.23
C PHE A 1005 -30.46 19.79 42.17
N THR A 1006 -31.27 20.82 41.92
CA THR A 1006 -31.45 21.88 42.92
C THR A 1006 -32.30 21.35 44.08
N TYR A 1007 -31.90 21.64 45.32
CA TYR A 1007 -32.66 21.25 46.52
C TYR A 1007 -34.01 21.97 46.53
N SER A 1008 -35.03 21.35 45.95
CA SER A 1008 -36.41 21.80 46.08
C SER A 1008 -37.08 21.03 47.21
N THR A 1009 -37.75 21.75 48.12
CA THR A 1009 -38.52 21.19 49.24
C THR A 1009 -39.86 20.58 48.82
N VAL A 1010 -40.10 20.45 47.51
CA VAL A 1010 -41.32 19.88 46.94
C VAL A 1010 -41.16 18.37 46.80
N ILE A 1011 -42.16 17.62 47.27
CA ILE A 1011 -42.25 16.16 47.13
C ILE A 1011 -42.32 15.84 45.63
N MET A 1012 -41.25 15.27 45.08
CA MET A 1012 -41.20 14.82 43.68
C MET A 1012 -42.25 13.73 43.43
N ASN A 1013 -42.96 13.82 42.30
CA ASN A 1013 -43.83 12.75 41.82
C ASN A 1013 -43.05 11.42 41.66
N PRO A 1014 -43.72 10.25 41.75
CA PRO A 1014 -43.08 8.97 41.50
C PRO A 1014 -42.32 8.97 40.17
N LEU A 1015 -41.12 8.39 40.17
CA LEU A 1015 -40.19 8.44 39.04
C LEU A 1015 -40.84 8.01 37.71
N SER A 1016 -41.70 7.00 37.75
CA SER A 1016 -42.43 6.50 36.58
C SER A 1016 -43.31 7.58 35.94
N SER A 1017 -44.06 8.34 36.75
CA SER A 1017 -44.94 9.41 36.26
C SER A 1017 -44.18 10.61 35.74
N TYR A 1018 -43.01 10.90 36.32
CA TYR A 1018 -42.12 11.95 35.80
C TYR A 1018 -41.52 11.57 34.43
N LEU A 1019 -41.08 10.31 34.29
CA LEU A 1019 -40.54 9.81 33.02
C LEU A 1019 -41.61 9.72 31.93
N GLU A 1020 -42.84 9.30 32.25
CA GLU A 1020 -43.97 9.33 31.30
C GLU A 1020 -44.24 10.74 30.78
N MET A 1021 -44.23 11.76 31.65
CA MET A 1021 -44.43 13.15 31.25
C MET A 1021 -43.27 13.67 30.38
N MET A 1022 -42.03 13.32 30.72
CA MET A 1022 -40.84 13.69 29.93
C MET A 1022 -40.83 13.01 28.56
N VAL A 1023 -41.18 11.72 28.49
CA VAL A 1023 -41.27 10.98 27.23
C VAL A 1023 -42.35 11.56 26.33
N LYS A 1024 -43.50 11.99 26.87
CA LYS A 1024 -44.52 12.73 26.12
C LYS A 1024 -44.01 14.08 25.59
N LYS A 1025 -43.24 14.83 26.39
CA LYS A 1025 -42.62 16.08 25.95
C LYS A 1025 -41.57 15.86 24.84
N ILE A 1026 -40.72 14.85 24.98
CA ILE A 1026 -39.69 14.50 23.98
C ILE A 1026 -40.34 14.01 22.68
N ALA A 1027 -41.42 13.22 22.76
CA ALA A 1027 -42.20 12.81 21.59
C ALA A 1027 -42.87 14.01 20.88
N HIS A 1028 -43.23 15.05 21.63
CA HIS A 1028 -43.85 16.27 21.10
C HIS A 1028 -42.83 17.24 20.46
N ASP A 1029 -41.57 17.26 20.92
CA ASP A 1029 -40.50 18.16 20.43
C ASP A 1029 -39.78 17.67 19.16
N LYS A 1030 -40.19 16.53 18.58
CA LYS A 1030 -39.59 15.96 17.37
C LYS A 1030 -39.76 16.95 16.18
N PRO A 1031 -38.69 17.36 15.47
CA PRO A 1031 -38.80 18.36 14.41
C PRO A 1031 -39.56 17.76 13.21
N GLY A 1032 -40.76 18.28 12.95
CA GLY A 1032 -41.65 17.79 11.89
C GLY A 1032 -43.15 18.01 12.10
N ARG A 1033 -43.58 18.62 13.21
CA ARG A 1033 -45.00 18.92 13.47
C ARG A 1033 -45.25 20.43 13.50
N THR A 1034 -45.68 20.99 12.38
CA THR A 1034 -46.29 22.33 12.30
C THR A 1034 -47.74 22.22 12.78
N GLN A 1035 -48.17 23.12 13.64
CA GLN A 1035 -49.54 23.18 14.16
C GLN A 1035 -50.53 23.65 13.08
N GLU A 1036 -51.73 23.06 13.08
CA GLU A 1036 -53.04 23.71 12.95
C GLU A 1036 -54.08 22.60 13.27
N SER A 1037 -55.02 22.73 14.21
CA SER A 1037 -55.87 23.86 14.49
C SER A 1037 -56.40 23.85 15.93
N SER A 1038 -56.65 25.06 16.38
CA SER A 1038 -57.27 25.49 17.61
C SER A 1038 -58.74 25.05 17.74
N GLN A 1039 -59.07 24.42 18.87
CA GLN A 1039 -60.24 24.76 19.70
C GLN A 1039 -60.21 23.95 21.01
N GLU A 1040 -59.21 24.21 21.85
CA GLU A 1040 -59.33 23.97 23.30
C GLU A 1040 -58.45 24.98 24.05
N SER A 1041 -58.57 26.24 23.63
CA SER A 1041 -58.19 27.39 24.44
C SER A 1041 -59.45 27.85 25.16
N GLN A 1042 -59.61 27.49 26.43
CA GLN A 1042 -60.30 28.25 27.49
C GLN A 1042 -60.57 27.34 28.70
N GLN A 1043 -59.52 26.91 29.44
CA GLN A 1043 -59.64 26.70 30.90
C GLN A 1043 -58.36 26.37 31.68
N ALA A 1044 -57.20 26.15 31.05
CA ALA A 1044 -55.98 25.77 31.79
C ALA A 1044 -54.85 26.82 31.80
N ASP A 1045 -54.95 27.89 31.02
CA ASP A 1045 -53.90 28.93 30.91
C ASP A 1045 -54.03 30.09 31.92
N ALA A 1046 -54.61 29.85 33.10
CA ALA A 1046 -54.84 30.90 34.10
C ALA A 1046 -54.11 30.71 35.45
N GLU A 1047 -53.34 29.63 35.66
CA GLU A 1047 -52.76 29.35 37.00
C GLU A 1047 -51.23 29.22 37.11
N GLU A 1048 -50.44 29.23 36.03
CA GLU A 1048 -48.96 29.10 36.15
C GLU A 1048 -48.13 30.34 35.76
N GLU A 1049 -48.77 31.47 35.40
CA GLU A 1049 -48.05 32.75 35.18
C GLU A 1049 -47.85 33.62 36.44
N ASN A 1050 -48.23 33.15 37.64
CA ASN A 1050 -48.19 33.97 38.87
C ASN A 1050 -47.17 33.57 39.94
N LEU A 1051 -46.22 32.66 39.67
CA LEU A 1051 -45.15 32.36 40.60
C LEU A 1051 -43.79 32.50 39.89
N PHE A 1052 -43.02 33.53 40.28
CA PHE A 1052 -41.63 33.79 39.88
C PHE A 1052 -41.39 34.68 38.64
N LYS A 1053 -42.03 35.85 38.62
CA LYS A 1053 -41.31 37.10 38.34
C LYS A 1053 -41.21 37.89 39.66
N ASP A 1054 -40.03 37.84 40.29
CA ASP A 1054 -39.41 38.95 41.03
C ASP A 1054 -38.23 38.44 41.85
N THR A 1055 -37.03 38.44 41.26
CA THR A 1055 -35.85 39.12 41.83
C THR A 1055 -34.72 39.14 40.81
N GLN A 1056 -34.48 40.31 40.23
CA GLN A 1056 -33.16 40.67 39.69
C GLN A 1056 -32.16 40.77 40.85
N VAL A 1057 -30.88 40.46 40.61
CA VAL A 1057 -29.76 41.42 40.59
C VAL A 1057 -28.40 40.68 40.52
N ASP A 1058 -27.67 41.05 39.45
CA ASP A 1058 -26.22 41.22 39.25
C ASP A 1058 -25.20 40.11 38.97
N GLU A 1059 -24.29 40.56 38.09
CA GLU A 1059 -22.98 40.09 37.60
C GLU A 1059 -23.02 38.84 36.70
N GLY A 1060 -22.92 38.96 35.36
CA GLY A 1060 -21.89 39.66 34.58
C GLY A 1060 -20.71 38.68 34.40
N THR A 1061 -20.30 38.23 33.21
CA THR A 1061 -20.22 38.84 31.88
C THR A 1061 -19.80 37.73 30.90
N GLU A 1062 -20.35 37.80 29.67
CA GLU A 1062 -19.65 37.76 28.37
C GLU A 1062 -18.78 36.55 27.99
N ASP A 1063 -18.72 36.07 26.74
CA ASP A 1063 -19.51 36.19 25.51
C ASP A 1063 -18.85 35.16 24.57
N MET A 1064 -19.62 34.23 23.99
CA MET A 1064 -20.14 34.26 22.61
C MET A 1064 -19.14 34.14 21.45
N LYS A 1065 -19.14 32.93 20.84
CA LYS A 1065 -19.10 32.60 19.38
C LYS A 1065 -17.82 33.03 18.60
N PRO A 1066 -17.64 32.75 17.28
CA PRO A 1066 -18.36 31.90 16.30
C PRO A 1066 -17.42 30.91 15.52
N SER A 1067 -17.94 29.84 14.88
CA SER A 1067 -18.13 29.63 13.42
C SER A 1067 -16.85 29.81 12.55
N GLU A 1068 -16.48 28.96 11.58
CA GLU A 1068 -17.30 28.30 10.54
C GLU A 1068 -16.47 27.27 9.73
N ALA A 1069 -17.16 26.21 9.25
CA ALA A 1069 -16.98 25.47 7.97
C ALA A 1069 -15.65 24.70 7.71
N GLU A 1070 -15.61 23.51 7.10
CA GLU A 1070 -16.46 22.83 6.09
C GLU A 1070 -16.35 21.30 6.27
N GLU A 1071 -17.40 20.53 5.93
CA GLU A 1071 -17.31 19.43 4.95
C GLU A 1071 -18.67 18.73 4.72
N PHE A 1072 -19.08 18.78 3.44
CA PHE A 1072 -19.71 17.74 2.62
C PHE A 1072 -21.05 17.07 3.00
N MET A 1073 -22.03 17.38 2.13
CA MET A 1073 -23.18 16.61 1.61
C MET A 1073 -23.24 15.12 1.99
N ASP A 1074 -24.38 14.70 2.53
CA ASP A 1074 -25.11 13.53 2.02
C ASP A 1074 -26.60 13.64 2.41
N ASP A 1075 -27.45 13.60 1.38
CA ASP A 1075 -28.90 13.70 1.45
C ASP A 1075 -29.53 12.51 2.19
N LYS A 1076 -30.39 12.78 3.18
CA LYS A 1076 -31.41 11.83 3.64
C LYS A 1076 -32.75 12.53 3.85
N ASN A 1077 -33.51 12.61 2.76
CA ASN A 1077 -34.95 12.84 2.80
C ASN A 1077 -35.65 11.59 3.38
N THR A 1078 -36.21 11.68 4.58
CA THR A 1078 -37.17 10.69 5.10
C THR A 1078 -38.55 10.98 4.53
N ARG A 1079 -38.95 10.21 3.51
CA ARG A 1079 -40.31 10.17 2.96
C ARG A 1079 -41.25 9.45 3.93
N ILE A 1080 -42.47 9.97 4.09
CA ILE A 1080 -43.57 9.38 4.88
C ILE A 1080 -44.30 8.39 3.98
N GLU A 1081 -44.43 7.13 4.40
CA GLU A 1081 -45.16 6.08 3.68
C GLU A 1081 -46.68 6.17 3.95
N HIS A 1082 -47.50 6.35 2.90
CA HIS A 1082 -48.96 6.22 2.97
C HIS A 1082 -49.40 4.89 2.36
N LYS A 1083 -50.02 4.00 3.15
CA LYS A 1083 -50.64 2.75 2.66
C LYS A 1083 -52.03 3.03 2.08
N ILE A 1084 -52.26 2.55 0.85
CA ILE A 1084 -53.54 2.66 0.13
C ILE A 1084 -54.67 1.89 0.82
N THR A 1085 -55.87 2.46 0.88
CA THR A 1085 -57.06 1.78 1.39
C THR A 1085 -57.67 0.81 0.35
N PRO A 1086 -58.30 -0.30 0.78
CA PRO A 1086 -58.89 -1.28 -0.14
C PRO A 1086 -60.06 -0.72 -0.99
N SER A 1087 -60.69 0.38 -0.55
CA SER A 1087 -61.68 1.15 -1.30
C SER A 1087 -61.05 1.92 -2.47
N GLN A 1088 -59.90 2.56 -2.26
CA GLN A 1088 -59.15 3.28 -3.30
C GLN A 1088 -58.57 2.32 -4.33
N LEU A 1089 -58.07 1.17 -3.87
CA LEU A 1089 -57.53 0.13 -4.75
C LEU A 1089 -58.61 -0.43 -5.70
N GLN A 1090 -59.84 -0.54 -5.22
CA GLN A 1090 -60.98 -0.93 -6.05
C GLN A 1090 -61.33 0.15 -7.08
N LEU A 1091 -61.39 1.42 -6.67
CA LEU A 1091 -61.67 2.56 -7.54
C LEU A 1091 -60.65 2.69 -8.68
N PHE A 1092 -59.36 2.55 -8.37
CA PHE A 1092 -58.28 2.61 -9.36
C PHE A 1092 -58.32 1.40 -10.32
N SER A 1093 -58.61 0.20 -9.79
CA SER A 1093 -58.69 -1.01 -10.61
C SER A 1093 -59.83 -1.00 -11.64
N GLU A 1094 -60.96 -0.35 -11.33
CA GLU A 1094 -62.12 -0.24 -12.25
C GLU A 1094 -61.80 0.58 -13.51
N LYS A 1095 -60.95 1.61 -13.38
CA LYS A 1095 -60.52 2.46 -14.51
C LYS A 1095 -59.31 1.91 -15.26
N ILE A 1096 -58.40 1.23 -14.57
CA ILE A 1096 -57.18 0.66 -15.16
C ILE A 1096 -57.44 -0.67 -15.87
N GLY A 1097 -58.52 -1.38 -15.49
CA GLY A 1097 -58.96 -2.67 -16.03
C GLY A 1097 -58.62 -2.93 -17.52
N PRO A 1098 -59.03 -2.10 -18.50
CA PRO A 1098 -58.77 -2.39 -19.91
C PRO A 1098 -57.30 -2.28 -20.35
N SER A 1099 -56.41 -1.67 -19.55
CA SER A 1099 -55.00 -1.42 -19.91
C SER A 1099 -53.98 -1.99 -18.90
N TRP A 1100 -54.41 -2.85 -17.96
CA TRP A 1100 -53.58 -3.32 -16.83
C TRP A 1100 -52.29 -4.03 -17.26
N LYS A 1101 -52.28 -4.74 -18.40
CA LYS A 1101 -51.09 -5.45 -18.92
C LYS A 1101 -49.96 -4.51 -19.34
N LYS A 1102 -50.28 -3.33 -19.88
CA LYS A 1102 -49.29 -2.29 -20.24
C LYS A 1102 -48.68 -1.67 -18.99
N LEU A 1103 -49.49 -1.48 -17.97
CA LEU A 1103 -49.05 -0.99 -16.67
C LEU A 1103 -48.14 -2.02 -15.98
N ALA A 1104 -48.54 -3.30 -15.92
CA ALA A 1104 -47.77 -4.37 -15.31
C ALA A 1104 -46.36 -4.52 -15.90
N SER A 1105 -46.21 -4.39 -17.23
CA SER A 1105 -44.89 -4.44 -17.87
C SER A 1105 -43.99 -3.25 -17.51
N LYS A 1106 -44.57 -2.07 -17.26
CA LYS A 1106 -43.83 -0.85 -16.90
C LYS A 1106 -43.48 -0.82 -15.40
N LEU A 1107 -44.26 -1.51 -14.58
CA LEU A 1107 -44.02 -1.76 -13.16
C LEU A 1107 -42.99 -2.89 -12.90
N GLY A 1108 -42.37 -3.46 -13.94
CA GLY A 1108 -41.26 -4.40 -13.80
C GLY A 1108 -41.63 -5.87 -13.62
N PHE A 1109 -42.93 -6.22 -13.70
CA PHE A 1109 -43.36 -7.63 -13.63
C PHE A 1109 -42.89 -8.42 -14.86
N LYS A 1110 -42.38 -9.63 -14.62
CA LYS A 1110 -41.92 -10.54 -15.67
C LYS A 1110 -43.10 -11.15 -16.45
N PRO A 1111 -42.88 -11.60 -17.71
CA PRO A 1111 -43.95 -12.19 -18.51
C PRO A 1111 -44.65 -13.40 -17.85
N ASP A 1112 -43.93 -14.17 -17.04
CA ASP A 1112 -44.50 -15.33 -16.30
C ASP A 1112 -45.43 -14.88 -15.16
N GLU A 1113 -45.12 -13.76 -14.50
CA GLU A 1113 -45.95 -13.16 -13.44
C GLU A 1113 -47.21 -12.50 -14.04
N ILE A 1114 -47.08 -11.88 -15.21
CA ILE A 1114 -48.22 -11.36 -15.97
C ILE A 1114 -49.15 -12.51 -16.41
N GLN A 1115 -48.60 -13.67 -16.80
CA GLN A 1115 -49.38 -14.88 -17.06
C GLN A 1115 -50.09 -15.40 -15.81
N TYR A 1116 -49.44 -15.38 -14.64
CA TYR A 1116 -50.05 -15.77 -13.37
C TYR A 1116 -51.32 -14.96 -13.08
N PHE A 1117 -51.25 -13.63 -13.15
CA PHE A 1117 -52.42 -12.76 -12.93
C PHE A 1117 -53.54 -13.02 -13.93
N THR A 1118 -53.19 -13.40 -15.16
CA THR A 1118 -54.17 -13.71 -16.21
C THR A 1118 -54.87 -15.05 -15.99
N GLN A 1119 -54.21 -16.03 -15.37
CA GLN A 1119 -54.76 -17.36 -15.10
C GLN A 1119 -55.61 -17.42 -13.83
N GLU A 1120 -55.28 -16.61 -12.82
CA GLU A 1120 -55.90 -16.67 -11.49
C GLU A 1120 -57.32 -16.05 -11.48
N ASN A 1121 -57.56 -14.98 -12.23
CA ASN A 1121 -58.84 -14.26 -12.27
C ASN A 1121 -59.39 -14.11 -13.69
N THR A 1122 -60.72 -14.22 -13.87
CA THR A 1122 -61.37 -14.15 -15.20
C THR A 1122 -61.76 -12.74 -15.65
N LYS A 1123 -61.86 -11.77 -14.73
CA LYS A 1123 -62.23 -10.37 -15.02
C LYS A 1123 -61.01 -9.46 -14.97
N GLU A 1124 -60.86 -8.58 -15.96
CA GLU A 1124 -59.70 -7.68 -16.11
C GLU A 1124 -59.54 -6.69 -14.94
N ILE A 1125 -60.64 -6.31 -14.29
CA ILE A 1125 -60.63 -5.42 -13.11
C ILE A 1125 -60.00 -6.12 -11.90
N ASP A 1126 -60.35 -7.39 -11.67
CA ASP A 1126 -59.81 -8.18 -10.56
C ASP A 1126 -58.33 -8.56 -10.80
N GLN A 1127 -57.92 -8.69 -12.07
CA GLN A 1127 -56.51 -8.86 -12.46
C GLN A 1127 -55.70 -7.59 -12.13
N ALA A 1128 -56.21 -6.42 -12.50
CA ALA A 1128 -55.59 -5.12 -12.19
C ALA A 1128 -55.49 -4.88 -10.68
N LYS A 1129 -56.54 -5.22 -9.92
CA LYS A 1129 -56.61 -5.07 -8.47
C LYS A 1129 -55.53 -5.89 -7.75
N ASN A 1130 -55.38 -7.17 -8.10
CA ASN A 1130 -54.37 -8.04 -7.50
C ASN A 1130 -52.95 -7.59 -7.84
N MET A 1131 -52.70 -7.15 -9.08
CA MET A 1131 -51.40 -6.64 -9.50
C MET A 1131 -51.03 -5.36 -8.74
N LEU A 1132 -51.95 -4.38 -8.65
CA LEU A 1132 -51.70 -3.13 -7.94
C LEU A 1132 -51.50 -3.36 -6.45
N GLN A 1133 -52.28 -4.25 -5.83
CA GLN A 1133 -52.10 -4.60 -4.42
C GLN A 1133 -50.71 -5.18 -4.16
N LEU A 1134 -50.22 -6.06 -5.03
CA LEU A 1134 -48.87 -6.61 -4.90
C LEU A 1134 -47.78 -5.56 -5.11
N TRP A 1135 -47.94 -4.65 -6.07
CA TRP A 1135 -46.96 -3.61 -6.31
C TRP A 1135 -46.85 -2.63 -5.12
N PHE A 1136 -47.98 -2.16 -4.59
CA PHE A 1136 -48.00 -1.29 -3.41
C PHE A 1136 -47.52 -1.99 -2.11
N ASP A 1137 -47.56 -3.33 -2.04
CA ASP A 1137 -47.12 -4.10 -0.87
C ASP A 1137 -45.64 -4.56 -0.93
N ASP A 1138 -45.01 -4.53 -2.11
CA ASP A 1138 -43.66 -5.09 -2.35
C ASP A 1138 -42.61 -4.04 -2.75
N ASP A 1139 -42.98 -2.88 -3.30
CA ASP A 1139 -42.03 -1.87 -3.82
C ASP A 1139 -41.97 -0.63 -2.91
N GLU A 1140 -40.78 -0.34 -2.34
CA GLU A 1140 -40.57 0.77 -1.40
C GLU A 1140 -40.78 2.16 -2.05
N ASP A 1141 -40.75 2.24 -3.39
CA ASP A 1141 -41.00 3.47 -4.16
C ASP A 1141 -42.47 3.63 -4.63
N ALA A 1142 -43.38 2.72 -4.23
CA ALA A 1142 -44.79 2.74 -4.62
C ALA A 1142 -45.60 3.80 -3.84
N THR A 1143 -45.39 5.08 -4.17
CA THR A 1143 -46.18 6.21 -3.67
C THR A 1143 -47.28 6.62 -4.65
N LEU A 1144 -48.35 7.25 -4.16
CA LEU A 1144 -49.45 7.74 -5.00
C LEU A 1144 -48.97 8.76 -6.05
N ASP A 1145 -48.01 9.63 -5.71
CA ASP A 1145 -47.41 10.58 -6.65
C ASP A 1145 -46.62 9.90 -7.77
N ASN A 1146 -45.83 8.87 -7.43
CA ASN A 1146 -45.10 8.09 -8.41
C ASN A 1146 -46.06 7.30 -9.31
N PHE A 1147 -47.15 6.80 -8.75
CA PHE A 1147 -48.20 6.13 -9.49
C PHE A 1147 -48.89 7.06 -10.50
N VAL A 1148 -49.18 8.31 -10.11
CA VAL A 1148 -49.70 9.35 -11.03
C VAL A 1148 -48.72 9.59 -12.18
N TYR A 1149 -47.43 9.77 -11.89
CA TYR A 1149 -46.40 9.99 -12.92
C TYR A 1149 -46.31 8.83 -13.92
N ILE A 1150 -46.42 7.58 -13.44
CA ILE A 1150 -46.39 6.39 -14.30
C ILE A 1150 -47.62 6.32 -15.20
N LEU A 1151 -48.80 6.68 -14.68
CA LEU A 1151 -50.07 6.72 -15.42
C LEU A 1151 -50.10 7.82 -16.48
N GLU A 1152 -49.59 9.02 -16.17
CA GLU A 1152 -49.43 10.12 -17.15
C GLU A 1152 -48.46 9.74 -18.26
N GLY A 1153 -47.34 9.11 -17.91
CA GLY A 1153 -46.38 8.59 -18.88
C GLY A 1153 -46.86 7.38 -19.70
N LEU A 1154 -48.07 6.87 -19.44
CA LEU A 1154 -48.76 5.84 -20.22
C LEU A 1154 -49.97 6.40 -21.00
N GLU A 1155 -50.14 7.73 -21.01
CA GLU A 1155 -51.28 8.45 -21.62
C GLU A 1155 -52.63 8.05 -21.02
N MET A 1156 -52.66 7.62 -19.75
CA MET A 1156 -53.88 7.24 -19.02
C MET A 1156 -54.43 8.41 -18.19
N GLU A 1157 -54.76 9.51 -18.87
CA GLU A 1157 -55.11 10.81 -18.25
C GLU A 1157 -56.31 10.72 -17.29
N GLU A 1158 -57.38 10.00 -17.66
CA GLU A 1158 -58.56 9.86 -16.79
C GLU A 1158 -58.26 9.11 -15.48
N ALA A 1159 -57.34 8.14 -15.49
CA ALA A 1159 -56.95 7.40 -14.30
C ALA A 1159 -56.01 8.23 -13.42
N ALA A 1160 -55.10 8.99 -14.04
CA ALA A 1160 -54.19 9.90 -13.34
C ALA A 1160 -54.95 11.06 -12.66
N GLU A 1161 -55.95 11.67 -13.32
CA GLU A 1161 -56.80 12.70 -12.70
C GLU A 1161 -57.59 12.16 -11.51
N LEU A 1162 -58.03 10.91 -11.56
CA LEU A 1162 -58.77 10.27 -10.47
C LEU A 1162 -57.88 10.06 -9.23
N VAL A 1163 -56.64 9.61 -9.44
CA VAL A 1163 -55.64 9.48 -8.36
C VAL A 1163 -55.25 10.86 -7.82
N LYS A 1164 -55.09 11.88 -8.67
CA LYS A 1164 -54.84 13.27 -8.23
C LYS A 1164 -55.99 13.85 -7.40
N ASN A 1165 -57.23 13.56 -7.77
CA ASN A 1165 -58.40 14.01 -7.00
C ASN A 1165 -58.46 13.34 -5.62
N GLU A 1166 -58.07 12.07 -5.51
CA GLU A 1166 -57.93 11.39 -4.22
C GLU A 1166 -56.80 11.99 -3.38
N ILE A 1167 -55.63 12.29 -3.97
CA ILE A 1167 -54.53 13.00 -3.27
C ILE A 1167 -55.01 14.37 -2.76
N ASN A 1168 -55.67 15.17 -3.60
CA ASN A 1168 -56.20 16.48 -3.22
C ASN A 1168 -57.30 16.39 -2.15
N SER A 1169 -58.04 15.28 -2.08
CA SER A 1169 -59.04 15.04 -1.03
C SER A 1169 -58.44 14.57 0.30
N MET A 1170 -57.18 14.11 0.30
CA MET A 1170 -56.43 13.80 1.52
C MET A 1170 -55.79 15.04 2.16
N ASP A 1171 -55.57 16.10 1.37
CA ASP A 1171 -54.99 17.39 1.81
C ASP A 1171 -56.03 18.40 2.34
N THR A 1172 -57.32 18.04 2.35
CA THR A 1172 -58.44 18.79 2.98
C THR A 1172 -59.03 18.03 4.14
#